data_AF-A0A1B8YDH4-F1
#
_entry.id   AF-A0A1B8YDH4-F1
#
_cell.length_a   1.000
_cell.length_b   1.000
_cell.length_c   1.000
_cell.angle_alpha   90.00
_cell.angle_beta   90.00
_cell.angle_gamma   90.00
#
_symmetry.space_group_name_H-M   'P 1'
#
loop_
_entity.id
_entity.type
_entity.pdbx_description
1 polymer ?
#
loop_
_entity_poly.entity_id
_entity_poly.type
_entity_poly.pdbx_seq_one_letter_code
_entity_poly.pdbx_strand_id
1 'polypeptide(L)'
;MNNRDRLFPIIKDDIAFDTLLTQAKTVIEQQSGQCWNDMGENDPGITLLEACCYGASDLAYRHSLPLKDLLTPKQEERTPGDGIFPKEFGPQQILTCGPITEEDYRRALLDLHSNDKIDGYFFFNDVQLIREPKNQRYTYWYNKQKRQYSFIENQSSSTEDPFYSIADQHSDTQQLKLTLRGNYWLYLLPSRETQANNTLAQTKLKTFLKDNRNLGESVSKIIWLEPVDLSLKIDIQLDDDVKDIADIFAKVYKTAEQMVLEKPQRYTTQAMKEMGYNNEEIFNGPYLHHGWLPQLPSIKNYTESRKLNLSPLVNQLLDIKGIKNITQLTLDKHDEKISKLLDDNWSWEIAQGYYPRLWGDDPLKLITSPDSPLTITAKGGVKVKVSKQDIKNKIIPEPLTDIQPELMNWGKHRKVLDYYPVSNKLPACYGLQTNTQQQIQLHQFILPFEQMLANNCAELSLLPKLLAFKQRGNTVYGTQWPFKENSVGQNVHKSIKSNLINEANNEAKIDNNDENYAKELVILDYLLRYFGVQRATPPLPPSSQLSDSKESQQDFLSTQREYLAQQSNLAYQRNNIRIDKVSALQKRIAARLGLGGECFSETPELDKLPFYLIEHRQLLPVKPDEKFNEKQTPNNLEIQDNEVKITHNGIANQIKQDQLINLSFSERDEYENTKTFTLQNQMITQVTGDTFTLNINNSSDLENNKDKIKTAFEQGNLLWQNSPIWMKDMDYQLVYANKLHKDNERWITINDESYFPAMIEKNDEITLKINPDYKLNTYIEKFDHDKKQILLKRESGSKNYFPLKEAVSLYYWSHNDYLNRKNELIYAGDTPSNNEEDERWIALNDEDDFESIFNHTISTINFSYKCNMKIKEFNYGSKKILIKKDPDSKSNFPNKDEASMYSWHTDKTSIDNELIYSSDIPLNTGEDERWITVSDAYNFQLIFERNSKEIILELISNYKPNAYIEKFDYDKKQILLKINPYSKSNFPQNEMASLYSWHIVYPYGEIDRENELVYTSDIPSNTGEDERWISVSDEDYFNKVFNEGKIYRKVILKTNTDYTFNSYIKEFDPIEKQILLGKKSTTTNDFPIKEIASLCYWHFSGERYAKADHFSFMVSVVLNRELIGSREVDLDKLESWVKAEILAELPAHISLVIHWLSPEHFEKFASIYKHWQNSGAPLGDQAYKILETLTLGKQPATSIDTITDYTIDAQ
;
A
#
# COMPACT_ATOMS: atom_id res chain seq x y z
N MET A 1 -9.18 -21.30 -45.98
CA MET A 1 -9.52 -22.37 -45.02
C MET A 1 -9.57 -23.69 -45.77
N ASN A 2 -8.56 -24.54 -45.56
CA ASN A 2 -8.36 -25.80 -46.28
C ASN A 2 -9.33 -26.89 -45.80
N ASN A 3 -9.53 -27.91 -46.63
CA ASN A 3 -10.31 -29.15 -46.39
C ASN A 3 -9.89 -30.00 -45.16
N ARG A 4 -9.16 -29.45 -44.18
CA ARG A 4 -8.60 -30.17 -43.02
C ARG A 4 -9.58 -30.39 -41.86
N ASP A 5 -10.70 -29.66 -41.77
CA ASP A 5 -11.64 -29.73 -40.63
C ASP A 5 -12.75 -30.79 -40.78
N ARG A 6 -12.57 -31.81 -41.62
CA ARG A 6 -13.63 -32.81 -41.85
C ARG A 6 -13.26 -34.14 -41.19
N LEU A 7 -13.75 -34.34 -39.97
CA LEU A 7 -13.68 -35.62 -39.26
C LEU A 7 -14.52 -36.70 -39.95
N PHE A 8 -15.71 -36.33 -40.46
CA PHE A 8 -16.66 -37.27 -41.05
C PHE A 8 -16.08 -38.19 -42.14
N PRO A 9 -15.36 -37.72 -43.18
CA PRO A 9 -14.76 -38.62 -44.18
C PRO A 9 -13.76 -39.63 -43.64
N ILE A 10 -13.15 -39.37 -42.48
CA ILE A 10 -12.16 -40.25 -41.86
C ILE A 10 -12.86 -41.41 -41.15
N ILE A 11 -13.94 -41.12 -40.41
CA ILE A 11 -14.61 -42.09 -39.52
C ILE A 11 -15.91 -42.65 -40.11
N LYS A 12 -16.26 -42.29 -41.35
CA LYS A 12 -17.56 -42.58 -41.97
C LYS A 12 -17.94 -44.07 -41.86
N ASP A 13 -16.99 -44.95 -42.16
CA ASP A 13 -17.24 -46.39 -42.19
C ASP A 13 -17.29 -46.98 -40.77
N ASP A 14 -16.57 -46.39 -39.81
CA ASP A 14 -16.56 -46.81 -38.40
C ASP A 14 -17.87 -46.47 -37.68
N ILE A 15 -18.49 -45.33 -38.02
CA ILE A 15 -19.74 -44.87 -37.40
C ILE A 15 -21.00 -45.36 -38.13
N ALA A 16 -20.83 -46.16 -39.19
CA ALA A 16 -21.92 -46.71 -39.97
C ALA A 16 -22.70 -47.77 -39.18
N PHE A 17 -24.01 -47.83 -39.42
CA PHE A 17 -24.92 -48.77 -38.75
C PHE A 17 -24.43 -50.23 -38.82
N ASP A 18 -24.06 -50.72 -40.00
CA ASP A 18 -23.65 -52.13 -40.20
C ASP A 18 -22.41 -52.49 -39.36
N THR A 19 -21.46 -51.56 -39.26
CA THR A 19 -20.25 -51.72 -38.45
C THR A 19 -20.59 -51.81 -36.97
N LEU A 20 -21.42 -50.88 -36.46
CA LEU A 20 -21.84 -50.86 -35.06
C LEU A 20 -22.69 -52.09 -34.68
N LEU A 21 -23.59 -52.52 -35.56
CA LEU A 21 -24.39 -53.72 -35.35
C LEU A 21 -23.51 -54.98 -35.29
N THR A 22 -22.51 -55.09 -36.17
CA THR A 22 -21.56 -56.20 -36.17
C THR A 22 -20.77 -56.26 -34.86
N GLN A 23 -20.30 -55.11 -34.36
CA GLN A 23 -19.64 -55.01 -33.06
C GLN A 23 -20.57 -55.45 -31.93
N ALA A 24 -21.81 -54.97 -31.92
CA ALA A 24 -22.77 -55.32 -30.87
C ALA A 24 -23.14 -56.81 -30.87
N LYS A 25 -23.37 -57.43 -32.04
CA LYS A 25 -23.61 -58.87 -32.16
C LYS A 25 -22.42 -59.69 -31.66
N THR A 26 -21.19 -59.25 -31.93
CA THR A 26 -19.97 -59.90 -31.43
C THR A 26 -19.94 -59.91 -29.90
N VAL A 27 -20.33 -58.82 -29.23
CA VAL A 27 -20.41 -58.75 -27.76
C VAL A 27 -21.45 -59.74 -27.21
N ILE A 28 -22.61 -59.84 -27.86
CA ILE A 28 -23.67 -60.80 -27.47
C ILE A 28 -23.17 -62.24 -27.63
N GLU A 29 -22.55 -62.57 -28.76
CA GLU A 29 -22.01 -63.91 -29.01
C GLU A 29 -20.99 -64.31 -27.93
N GLN A 30 -20.10 -63.39 -27.55
CA GLN A 30 -19.08 -63.61 -26.53
C GLN A 30 -19.64 -63.74 -25.10
N GLN A 31 -20.62 -62.91 -24.74
CA GLN A 31 -21.11 -62.85 -23.36
C GLN A 31 -22.30 -63.77 -23.09
N SER A 32 -23.16 -64.01 -24.08
CA SER A 32 -24.42 -64.72 -23.91
C SER A 32 -24.74 -65.71 -25.03
N GLY A 33 -23.81 -66.05 -25.93
CA GLY A 33 -24.05 -66.95 -27.07
C GLY A 33 -24.54 -68.37 -26.70
N GLN A 34 -24.39 -68.80 -25.44
CA GLN A 34 -24.99 -70.04 -24.94
C GLN A 34 -26.48 -69.89 -24.56
N CYS A 35 -26.89 -68.71 -24.10
CA CYS A 35 -28.25 -68.41 -23.65
C CYS A 35 -29.10 -67.73 -24.74
N TRP A 36 -28.46 -66.94 -25.60
CA TRP A 36 -29.05 -66.22 -26.72
C TRP A 36 -28.33 -66.64 -28.01
N ASN A 37 -28.80 -67.74 -28.60
CA ASN A 37 -28.16 -68.40 -29.74
C ASN A 37 -28.86 -68.16 -31.09
N ASP A 38 -30.11 -67.66 -31.08
CA ASP A 38 -30.82 -67.19 -32.28
C ASP A 38 -30.69 -65.66 -32.37
N MET A 39 -29.89 -65.19 -33.33
CA MET A 39 -29.67 -63.77 -33.63
C MET A 39 -30.19 -63.38 -35.03
N GLY A 40 -31.23 -64.07 -35.49
CA GLY A 40 -31.92 -63.77 -36.74
C GLY A 40 -32.68 -62.44 -36.71
N GLU A 41 -33.06 -61.94 -37.89
CA GLU A 41 -33.83 -60.69 -38.07
C GLU A 41 -35.25 -60.76 -37.47
N ASN A 42 -35.74 -61.97 -37.20
CA ASN A 42 -37.04 -62.23 -36.59
C ASN A 42 -37.05 -62.10 -35.06
N ASP A 43 -35.88 -62.04 -34.42
CA ASP A 43 -35.76 -61.95 -32.98
C ASP A 43 -36.00 -60.51 -32.49
N PRO A 44 -36.98 -60.29 -31.58
CA PRO A 44 -37.19 -59.00 -30.97
C PRO A 44 -35.96 -58.36 -30.34
N GLY A 45 -35.10 -59.16 -29.69
CA GLY A 45 -33.88 -58.65 -29.07
C GLY A 45 -32.93 -58.02 -30.10
N ILE A 46 -32.79 -58.64 -31.29
CA ILE A 46 -32.00 -58.09 -32.40
C ILE A 46 -32.63 -56.84 -32.96
N THR A 47 -33.96 -56.80 -33.18
CA THR A 47 -34.60 -55.58 -33.71
C THR A 47 -34.52 -54.39 -32.74
N LEU A 48 -34.54 -54.63 -31.43
CA LEU A 48 -34.29 -53.60 -30.40
C LEU A 48 -32.84 -53.11 -30.45
N LEU A 49 -31.89 -54.03 -30.61
CA LEU A 49 -30.48 -53.71 -30.74
C LEU A 49 -30.19 -52.90 -32.01
N GLU A 50 -30.80 -53.26 -33.14
CA GLU A 50 -30.70 -52.52 -34.40
C GLU A 50 -31.20 -51.08 -34.23
N ALA A 51 -32.36 -50.88 -33.61
CA ALA A 51 -32.87 -49.54 -33.34
C ALA A 51 -31.90 -48.71 -32.49
N CYS A 52 -31.27 -49.32 -31.47
CA CYS A 52 -30.24 -48.67 -30.65
C CYS A 52 -28.95 -48.39 -31.43
N CYS A 53 -28.48 -49.32 -32.27
CA CYS A 53 -27.30 -49.13 -33.13
C CYS A 53 -27.52 -48.01 -34.14
N TYR A 54 -28.73 -47.89 -34.69
CA TYR A 54 -29.09 -46.76 -35.53
C TYR A 54 -29.05 -45.44 -34.74
N GLY A 55 -29.60 -45.42 -33.52
CA GLY A 55 -29.51 -44.26 -32.63
C GLY A 55 -28.06 -43.86 -32.29
N ALA A 56 -27.19 -44.84 -32.04
CA ALA A 56 -25.76 -44.62 -31.81
C ALA A 56 -25.05 -44.09 -33.07
N SER A 57 -25.39 -44.61 -34.26
CA SER A 57 -24.87 -44.13 -35.54
C SER A 57 -25.28 -42.66 -35.81
N ASP A 58 -26.54 -42.30 -35.55
CA ASP A 58 -27.02 -40.91 -35.66
C ASP A 58 -26.27 -39.99 -34.69
N LEU A 59 -26.10 -40.40 -33.44
CA LEU A 59 -25.33 -39.64 -32.45
C LEU A 59 -23.87 -39.46 -32.90
N ALA A 60 -23.18 -40.53 -33.28
CA ALA A 60 -21.79 -40.49 -33.75
C ALA A 60 -21.62 -39.59 -35.00
N TYR A 61 -22.61 -39.61 -35.90
CA TYR A 61 -22.65 -38.67 -37.03
C TYR A 61 -22.70 -37.21 -36.57
N ARG A 62 -23.47 -36.87 -35.52
CA ARG A 62 -23.51 -35.51 -34.98
C ARG A 62 -22.14 -35.04 -34.47
N HIS A 63 -21.36 -35.92 -33.83
CA HIS A 63 -19.99 -35.60 -33.38
C HIS A 63 -19.02 -35.34 -34.55
N SER A 64 -19.32 -35.87 -35.74
CA SER A 64 -18.48 -35.72 -36.93
C SER A 64 -18.67 -34.39 -37.69
N LEU A 65 -19.64 -33.56 -37.26
CA LEU A 65 -19.92 -32.26 -37.85
C LEU A 65 -18.72 -31.30 -37.68
N PRO A 66 -18.56 -30.28 -38.55
CA PRO A 66 -17.44 -29.34 -38.44
C PRO A 66 -17.38 -28.69 -37.05
N LEU A 67 -16.18 -28.67 -36.43
CA LEU A 67 -15.99 -28.12 -35.07
C LEU A 67 -16.51 -26.69 -34.93
N LYS A 68 -16.27 -25.87 -35.96
CA LYS A 68 -16.80 -24.51 -36.07
C LYS A 68 -18.32 -24.43 -35.87
N ASP A 69 -19.06 -25.38 -36.44
CA ASP A 69 -20.51 -25.45 -36.36
C ASP A 69 -20.96 -25.98 -34.98
N LEU A 70 -20.24 -26.96 -34.43
CA LEU A 70 -20.51 -27.53 -33.10
C LEU A 70 -20.32 -26.51 -31.98
N LEU A 71 -19.32 -25.63 -32.09
CA LEU A 71 -19.07 -24.55 -31.13
C LEU A 71 -20.01 -23.34 -31.31
N THR A 72 -20.85 -23.32 -32.33
CA THR A 72 -21.74 -22.17 -32.60
C THR A 72 -23.08 -22.32 -31.86
N PRO A 73 -23.37 -21.47 -30.85
CA PRO A 73 -24.62 -21.52 -30.12
C PRO A 73 -25.79 -20.94 -30.93
N LYS A 74 -26.99 -21.00 -30.35
CA LYS A 74 -28.19 -20.38 -30.91
C LYS A 74 -28.00 -18.87 -31.04
N GLN A 75 -28.70 -18.23 -31.97
CA GLN A 75 -28.52 -16.80 -32.24
C GLN A 75 -28.84 -15.92 -31.01
N GLU A 76 -29.82 -16.32 -30.19
CA GLU A 76 -30.21 -15.64 -28.95
C GLU A 76 -29.15 -15.71 -27.84
N GLU A 77 -28.27 -16.72 -27.90
CA GLU A 77 -27.18 -16.92 -26.92
C GLU A 77 -25.87 -16.26 -27.37
N ARG A 78 -25.84 -15.60 -28.55
CA ARG A 78 -24.62 -14.98 -29.08
C ARG A 78 -24.46 -13.56 -28.55
N THR A 79 -23.27 -13.26 -28.07
CA THR A 79 -22.87 -11.90 -27.74
C THR A 79 -22.67 -11.07 -29.03
N PRO A 80 -23.32 -9.91 -29.19
CA PRO A 80 -23.14 -9.05 -30.35
C PRO A 80 -21.69 -8.57 -30.49
N GLY A 81 -21.15 -8.65 -31.71
CA GLY A 81 -19.78 -8.20 -32.01
C GLY A 81 -18.67 -9.21 -31.68
N ASP A 82 -19.01 -10.37 -31.11
CA ASP A 82 -18.08 -11.47 -30.86
C ASP A 82 -18.13 -12.54 -31.96
N GLY A 83 -17.16 -13.46 -31.89
CA GLY A 83 -17.11 -14.71 -32.66
C GLY A 83 -17.16 -15.93 -31.75
N ILE A 84 -16.70 -17.08 -32.25
CA ILE A 84 -16.62 -18.35 -31.49
C ILE A 84 -15.84 -18.15 -30.18
N PHE A 85 -14.75 -17.40 -30.27
CA PHE A 85 -14.06 -16.86 -29.11
C PHE A 85 -14.47 -15.40 -28.93
N PRO A 86 -14.63 -14.92 -27.67
CA PRO A 86 -14.87 -13.51 -27.41
C PRO A 86 -13.75 -12.63 -27.99
N LYS A 87 -14.07 -11.41 -28.45
CA LYS A 87 -13.12 -10.53 -29.15
C LYS A 87 -11.84 -10.21 -28.38
N GLU A 88 -11.92 -10.21 -27.05
CA GLU A 88 -10.80 -9.98 -26.14
C GLU A 88 -9.78 -11.13 -26.12
N PHE A 89 -10.14 -12.32 -26.60
CA PHE A 89 -9.21 -13.44 -26.81
C PHE A 89 -8.63 -13.47 -28.23
N GLY A 90 -8.89 -12.42 -29.03
CA GLY A 90 -8.27 -12.25 -30.34
C GLY A 90 -6.76 -11.96 -30.25
N PRO A 91 -6.01 -12.17 -31.35
CA PRO A 91 -4.55 -12.07 -31.36
C PRO A 91 -4.06 -10.67 -30.95
N GLN A 92 -4.75 -9.61 -31.36
CA GLN A 92 -4.41 -8.23 -31.00
C GLN A 92 -4.44 -7.90 -29.50
N GLN A 93 -5.07 -8.74 -28.67
CA GLN A 93 -5.12 -8.55 -27.22
C GLN A 93 -4.27 -9.60 -26.48
N ILE A 94 -4.32 -10.85 -26.93
CA ILE A 94 -3.65 -11.96 -26.22
C ILE A 94 -2.15 -12.05 -26.51
N LEU A 95 -1.69 -11.60 -27.69
CA LEU A 95 -0.27 -11.62 -28.06
C LEU A 95 0.45 -10.32 -27.68
N THR A 96 -0.26 -9.20 -27.65
CA THR A 96 0.28 -7.91 -27.19
C THR A 96 0.49 -7.89 -25.68
N CYS A 97 1.42 -7.07 -25.21
CA CYS A 97 1.67 -6.82 -23.80
C CYS A 97 1.51 -5.33 -23.45
N GLY A 98 1.18 -5.01 -22.20
CA GLY A 98 1.20 -3.61 -21.75
C GLY A 98 2.60 -2.98 -21.88
N PRO A 99 2.70 -1.64 -21.96
CA PRO A 99 3.98 -0.97 -22.14
C PRO A 99 4.88 -1.12 -20.91
N ILE A 100 6.04 -1.75 -21.09
CA ILE A 100 7.02 -1.99 -20.01
C ILE A 100 8.37 -1.37 -20.36
N THR A 101 8.84 -1.53 -21.60
CA THR A 101 10.14 -0.99 -22.02
C THR A 101 10.01 0.46 -22.48
N GLU A 102 11.13 1.18 -22.52
CA GLU A 102 11.20 2.55 -23.08
C GLU A 102 10.67 2.59 -24.52
N GLU A 103 10.91 1.53 -25.29
CA GLU A 103 10.45 1.38 -26.67
C GLU A 103 8.93 1.12 -26.76
N ASP A 104 8.36 0.32 -25.85
CA ASP A 104 6.92 0.11 -25.78
C ASP A 104 6.18 1.39 -25.40
N TYR A 105 6.69 2.12 -24.40
CA TYR A 105 6.14 3.43 -24.04
C TYR A 105 6.21 4.40 -25.22
N ARG A 106 7.30 4.39 -25.98
CA ARG A 106 7.43 5.20 -27.21
C ARG A 106 6.37 4.81 -28.24
N ARG A 107 6.17 3.51 -28.54
CA ARG A 107 5.12 3.04 -29.47
C ARG A 107 3.73 3.48 -29.02
N ALA A 108 3.39 3.23 -27.76
CA ALA A 108 2.07 3.52 -27.20
C ALA A 108 1.77 5.03 -27.14
N LEU A 109 2.75 5.86 -26.78
CA LEU A 109 2.60 7.31 -26.75
C LEU A 109 2.47 7.91 -28.17
N LEU A 110 3.18 7.35 -29.15
CA LEU A 110 3.06 7.76 -30.57
C LEU A 110 1.70 7.41 -31.18
N ASP A 111 0.93 6.51 -30.57
CA ASP A 111 -0.42 6.16 -31.00
C ASP A 111 -1.50 7.11 -30.44
N LEU A 112 -1.16 7.97 -29.47
CA LEU A 112 -2.12 8.91 -28.89
C LEU A 112 -2.58 9.94 -29.94
N HIS A 113 -3.90 10.00 -30.12
CA HIS A 113 -4.55 10.75 -31.18
C HIS A 113 -5.62 11.71 -30.61
N SER A 114 -5.93 12.77 -31.37
CA SER A 114 -6.76 13.88 -30.87
C SER A 114 -8.25 13.56 -30.75
N ASN A 115 -8.82 12.83 -31.72
CA ASN A 115 -10.26 12.56 -31.76
C ASN A 115 -10.63 11.18 -32.33
N ASP A 116 -9.63 10.32 -32.53
CA ASP A 116 -9.73 8.99 -33.14
C ASP A 116 -10.48 8.95 -34.49
N LYS A 117 -10.41 10.05 -35.27
CA LYS A 117 -11.05 10.22 -36.59
C LYS A 117 -10.07 10.73 -37.63
N ILE A 118 -10.44 10.59 -38.91
CA ILE A 118 -9.59 10.95 -40.08
C ILE A 118 -9.19 12.45 -40.09
N ASP A 119 -9.98 13.33 -39.49
CA ASP A 119 -9.71 14.78 -39.40
C ASP A 119 -8.83 15.18 -38.21
N GLY A 120 -8.47 14.22 -37.34
CA GLY A 120 -7.58 14.44 -36.21
C GLY A 120 -6.10 14.37 -36.58
N TYR A 121 -5.26 14.33 -35.53
CA TYR A 121 -3.81 14.26 -35.66
C TYR A 121 -3.20 13.54 -34.44
N PHE A 122 -2.03 12.95 -34.63
CA PHE A 122 -1.24 12.36 -33.55
C PHE A 122 -0.57 13.46 -32.72
N PHE A 123 -0.59 13.33 -31.39
CA PHE A 123 -0.05 14.39 -30.53
C PHE A 123 1.46 14.54 -30.57
N PHE A 124 2.18 13.45 -30.87
CA PHE A 124 3.64 13.41 -30.79
C PHE A 124 4.24 12.86 -32.09
N ASN A 125 5.32 13.49 -32.56
CA ASN A 125 6.13 12.93 -33.65
C ASN A 125 7.24 12.01 -33.12
N ASP A 126 7.71 12.27 -31.90
CA ASP A 126 8.71 11.46 -31.21
C ASP A 126 8.57 11.56 -29.69
N VAL A 127 9.05 10.55 -28.98
CA VAL A 127 9.00 10.44 -27.53
C VAL A 127 10.24 9.71 -27.03
N GLN A 128 10.81 10.17 -25.91
CA GLN A 128 11.90 9.48 -25.22
C GLN A 128 11.60 9.40 -23.72
N LEU A 129 11.53 8.18 -23.20
CA LEU A 129 11.50 7.92 -21.76
C LEU A 129 12.92 7.59 -21.31
N ILE A 130 13.39 8.22 -20.24
CA ILE A 130 14.69 7.92 -19.63
C ILE A 130 14.55 7.77 -18.13
N ARG A 131 15.47 7.04 -17.51
CA ARG A 131 15.61 7.02 -16.04
C ARG A 131 16.03 8.40 -15.53
N GLU A 132 15.48 8.79 -14.38
CA GLU A 132 15.84 10.04 -13.71
C GLU A 132 17.37 10.12 -13.46
N PRO A 133 18.05 11.22 -13.89
CA PRO A 133 19.48 11.42 -13.68
C PRO A 133 19.85 11.28 -12.20
N LYS A 134 20.96 10.60 -11.90
CA LYS A 134 21.34 10.23 -10.53
C LYS A 134 21.41 11.42 -9.56
N ASN A 135 21.87 12.57 -10.03
CA ASN A 135 22.01 13.82 -9.26
C ASN A 135 20.70 14.58 -9.05
N GLN A 136 19.63 14.21 -9.78
CA GLN A 136 18.32 14.85 -9.74
C GLN A 136 17.24 13.92 -9.17
N ARG A 137 17.65 12.77 -8.63
CA ARG A 137 16.72 11.82 -8.01
C ARG A 137 16.03 12.44 -6.81
N TYR A 138 14.81 11.99 -6.56
CA TYR A 138 14.12 12.30 -5.32
C TYR A 138 14.94 11.83 -4.12
N THR A 139 15.34 12.77 -3.27
CA THR A 139 16.13 12.54 -2.05
C THR A 139 15.38 13.04 -0.83
N TYR A 140 15.53 12.30 0.26
CA TYR A 140 15.04 12.65 1.59
C TYR A 140 16.08 12.20 2.61
N TRP A 141 15.93 12.63 3.86
CA TRP A 141 16.95 12.41 4.88
C TRP A 141 16.35 11.79 6.14
N TYR A 142 17.11 10.92 6.81
CA TYR A 142 16.77 10.34 8.11
C TYR A 142 17.75 10.81 9.18
N ASN A 143 17.24 11.44 10.25
CA ASN A 143 18.06 11.84 11.40
C ASN A 143 18.03 10.73 12.46
N LYS A 144 19.17 10.08 12.76
CA LYS A 144 19.23 8.96 13.72
C LYS A 144 18.91 9.37 15.17
N GLN A 145 19.28 10.58 15.58
CA GLN A 145 19.08 11.11 16.94
C GLN A 145 17.61 11.44 17.20
N LYS A 146 17.02 12.26 16.33
CA LYS A 146 15.63 12.71 16.43
C LYS A 146 14.64 11.66 15.91
N ARG A 147 15.12 10.70 15.12
CA ARG A 147 14.36 9.61 14.49
C ARG A 147 13.21 10.13 13.63
N GLN A 148 13.57 11.08 12.78
CA GLN A 148 12.65 11.86 11.94
C GLN A 148 13.15 11.88 10.49
N TYR A 149 12.21 11.86 9.55
CA TYR A 149 12.45 11.96 8.12
C TYR A 149 12.11 13.37 7.62
N SER A 150 13.03 13.98 6.86
CA SER A 150 12.94 15.36 6.36
C SER A 150 13.24 15.49 4.87
N PHE A 151 12.82 16.60 4.26
CA PHE A 151 13.21 17.01 2.90
C PHE A 151 14.42 17.96 2.88
N ILE A 152 14.90 18.36 4.06
CA ILE A 152 15.96 19.35 4.21
C ILE A 152 17.17 18.67 4.85
N GLU A 153 18.34 18.92 4.26
CA GLU A 153 19.63 18.62 4.86
C GLU A 153 19.92 19.67 5.92
N ASN A 154 20.03 19.27 7.18
CA ASN A 154 20.47 20.16 8.25
C ASN A 154 21.97 20.39 8.08
N GLN A 155 22.34 21.42 7.33
CA GLN A 155 23.69 21.96 7.44
C GLN A 155 23.83 22.50 8.86
N SER A 156 24.69 21.89 9.66
CA SER A 156 25.11 22.45 10.94
C SER A 156 25.50 23.91 10.70
N SER A 157 24.68 24.83 11.20
CA SER A 157 24.90 26.27 11.05
C SER A 157 26.26 26.61 11.60
N SER A 158 27.20 26.89 10.71
CA SER A 158 28.44 27.60 11.00
C SER A 158 28.12 29.08 11.24
N THR A 159 27.28 29.37 12.23
CA THR A 159 27.28 30.69 12.85
C THR A 159 28.42 30.66 13.87
N GLU A 160 29.53 31.26 13.48
CA GLU A 160 30.64 31.62 14.36
C GLU A 160 30.10 32.48 15.51
N ASP A 161 29.63 31.85 16.57
CA ASP A 161 29.50 32.49 17.88
C ASP A 161 30.88 32.41 18.56
N PRO A 162 31.62 33.52 18.75
CA PRO A 162 33.02 33.49 19.15
C PRO A 162 33.28 32.97 20.57
N PHE A 163 32.26 32.56 21.32
CA PHE A 163 32.38 32.31 22.75
C PHE A 163 32.39 30.83 23.18
N TYR A 164 32.20 29.88 22.27
CA TYR A 164 32.37 28.45 22.58
C TYR A 164 33.10 27.72 21.44
N SER A 165 34.43 27.78 21.46
CA SER A 165 35.27 26.84 20.70
C SER A 165 36.15 26.04 21.66
N ILE A 166 35.63 24.90 22.11
CA ILE A 166 36.49 23.77 22.46
C ILE A 166 36.13 22.67 21.47
N ALA A 167 37.17 22.22 20.79
CA ALA A 167 37.13 21.33 19.66
C ALA A 167 36.55 19.96 20.04
N ASP A 168 35.43 19.60 19.42
CA ASP A 168 35.13 18.20 19.09
C ASP A 168 35.17 18.05 17.56
N GLN A 169 36.37 17.73 17.06
CA GLN A 169 36.59 17.33 15.68
C GLN A 169 36.09 15.89 15.45
N HIS A 170 34.80 15.59 15.68
CA HIS A 170 34.15 14.34 15.25
C HIS A 170 32.60 14.44 15.27
N SER A 171 32.00 15.56 14.87
CA SER A 171 30.56 15.58 14.58
C SER A 171 30.29 15.02 13.18
N ASP A 172 30.35 13.70 13.04
CA ASP A 172 29.68 13.02 11.92
C ASP A 172 28.24 13.53 11.90
N THR A 173 27.85 14.21 10.82
CA THR A 173 26.47 14.63 10.61
C THR A 173 25.56 13.40 10.69
N GLN A 174 24.81 13.23 11.79
CA GLN A 174 24.00 12.03 12.06
C GLN A 174 22.75 11.89 11.16
N GLN A 175 22.71 12.64 10.06
CA GLN A 175 21.62 12.64 9.08
C GLN A 175 22.05 11.85 7.84
N LEU A 176 21.31 10.80 7.51
CA LEU A 176 21.59 9.93 6.38
C LEU A 176 20.73 10.32 5.17
N LYS A 177 21.37 10.51 4.01
CA LYS A 177 20.70 10.77 2.75
C LYS A 177 20.17 9.47 2.13
N LEU A 178 18.87 9.44 1.88
CA LEU A 178 18.15 8.37 1.20
C LEU A 178 17.73 8.84 -0.20
N THR A 179 17.72 7.94 -1.18
CA THR A 179 17.44 8.27 -2.59
C THR A 179 16.46 7.27 -3.17
N LEU A 180 15.30 7.78 -3.59
CA LEU A 180 14.27 7.00 -4.24
C LEU A 180 14.71 6.55 -5.64
N ARG A 181 14.30 5.35 -6.02
CA ARG A 181 14.53 4.72 -7.33
C ARG A 181 13.18 4.46 -8.01
N GLY A 182 13.22 4.21 -9.32
CA GLY A 182 12.01 3.93 -10.12
C GLY A 182 11.33 5.15 -10.75
N ASN A 183 11.93 6.35 -10.63
CA ASN A 183 11.42 7.53 -11.32
C ASN A 183 12.03 7.68 -12.73
N TYR A 184 11.21 8.21 -13.65
CA TYR A 184 11.56 8.44 -15.05
C TYR A 184 11.23 9.87 -15.49
N TRP A 185 11.98 10.36 -16.47
CA TRP A 185 11.71 11.61 -17.18
C TRP A 185 11.23 11.31 -18.60
N LEU A 186 10.20 12.03 -19.03
CA LEU A 186 9.56 11.84 -20.33
C LEU A 186 9.74 13.09 -21.19
N TYR A 187 10.48 12.95 -22.29
CA TYR A 187 10.66 13.99 -23.30
C TYR A 187 9.66 13.78 -24.43
N LEU A 188 8.93 14.85 -24.78
CA LEU A 188 7.88 14.83 -25.79
C LEU A 188 8.22 15.79 -26.92
N LEU A 189 8.28 15.28 -28.14
CA LEU A 189 8.33 16.08 -29.35
C LEU A 189 6.90 16.23 -29.90
N PRO A 190 6.23 17.37 -29.65
CA PRO A 190 4.85 17.56 -30.05
C PRO A 190 4.68 17.66 -31.58
N SER A 191 3.50 17.33 -32.08
CA SER A 191 3.08 17.74 -33.41
C SER A 191 2.87 19.25 -33.49
N ARG A 192 2.75 19.80 -34.71
CA ARG A 192 2.56 21.24 -34.92
C ARG A 192 1.26 21.72 -34.26
N GLU A 193 0.22 20.90 -34.36
CA GLU A 193 -1.09 21.15 -33.77
C GLU A 193 -1.04 21.11 -32.23
N THR A 194 -0.36 20.12 -31.64
CA THR A 194 -0.15 20.06 -30.18
C THR A 194 0.73 21.21 -29.67
N GLN A 195 1.72 21.63 -30.45
CA GLN A 195 2.57 22.75 -30.10
C GLN A 195 1.81 24.09 -30.10
N ALA A 196 0.78 24.24 -30.96
CA ALA A 196 -0.10 25.39 -30.93
C ALA A 196 -1.07 25.38 -29.73
N ASN A 197 -1.59 24.19 -29.36
CA ASN A 197 -2.40 24.00 -28.17
C ASN A 197 -2.23 22.58 -27.62
N ASN A 198 -1.61 22.46 -26.44
CA ASN A 198 -1.30 21.18 -25.83
C ASN A 198 -2.32 20.72 -24.76
N THR A 199 -3.37 21.48 -24.46
CA THR A 199 -4.31 21.16 -23.37
C THR A 199 -4.91 19.76 -23.50
N LEU A 200 -5.41 19.42 -24.70
CA LEU A 200 -5.99 18.10 -24.96
C LEU A 200 -4.94 16.98 -24.87
N ALA A 201 -3.74 17.23 -25.39
CA ALA A 201 -2.63 16.27 -25.35
C ALA A 201 -2.18 16.02 -23.90
N GLN A 202 -2.12 17.06 -23.06
CA GLN A 202 -1.82 16.94 -21.63
C GLN A 202 -2.86 16.10 -20.89
N THR A 203 -4.16 16.32 -21.15
CA THR A 203 -5.23 15.52 -20.55
C THR A 203 -5.11 14.04 -20.95
N LYS A 204 -4.99 13.76 -22.24
CA LYS A 204 -4.86 12.38 -22.76
C LYS A 204 -3.58 11.70 -22.26
N LEU A 205 -2.46 12.43 -22.20
CA LEU A 205 -1.20 11.93 -21.65
C LEU A 205 -1.33 11.59 -20.16
N LYS A 206 -1.95 12.46 -19.35
CA LYS A 206 -2.16 12.21 -17.92
C LYS A 206 -3.00 10.96 -17.70
N THR A 207 -4.06 10.78 -18.49
CA THR A 207 -4.86 9.53 -18.47
C THR A 207 -4.02 8.33 -18.88
N PHE A 208 -3.27 8.42 -19.98
CA PHE A 208 -2.41 7.33 -20.45
C PHE A 208 -1.37 6.90 -19.40
N LEU A 209 -0.67 7.84 -18.77
CA LEU A 209 0.34 7.54 -17.76
C LEU A 209 -0.28 6.96 -16.49
N LYS A 210 -1.47 7.43 -16.09
CA LYS A 210 -2.24 6.83 -14.98
C LYS A 210 -2.66 5.40 -15.32
N ASP A 211 -3.08 5.17 -16.56
CA ASP A 211 -3.61 3.89 -17.02
C ASP A 211 -2.52 2.84 -17.29
N ASN A 212 -1.25 3.24 -17.42
CA ASN A 212 -0.11 2.38 -17.77
C ASN A 212 1.06 2.55 -16.79
N ARG A 213 0.77 2.80 -15.51
CA ARG A 213 1.81 2.95 -14.48
C ARG A 213 2.28 1.58 -14.02
N ASN A 214 3.57 1.29 -14.19
CA ASN A 214 4.15 0.04 -13.70
C ASN A 214 4.45 0.07 -12.20
N LEU A 215 4.52 -1.12 -11.60
CA LEU A 215 4.78 -1.30 -10.17
C LEU A 215 6.17 -0.77 -9.77
N GLY A 216 6.22 0.08 -8.75
CA GLY A 216 7.46 0.71 -8.29
C GLY A 216 7.98 1.83 -9.20
N GLU A 217 7.22 2.20 -10.24
CA GLU A 217 7.67 3.15 -11.26
C GLU A 217 6.72 4.34 -11.42
N SER A 218 7.28 5.51 -11.73
CA SER A 218 6.51 6.73 -12.01
C SER A 218 7.27 7.72 -12.90
N VAL A 219 6.54 8.45 -13.74
CA VAL A 219 7.10 9.57 -14.50
C VAL A 219 7.10 10.81 -13.61
N SER A 220 8.27 11.20 -13.09
CA SER A 220 8.42 12.34 -12.17
C SER A 220 8.47 13.69 -12.89
N LYS A 221 8.89 13.70 -14.16
CA LYS A 221 9.04 14.93 -14.95
C LYS A 221 8.63 14.71 -16.40
N ILE A 222 7.78 15.61 -16.91
CA ILE A 222 7.36 15.65 -18.31
C ILE A 222 7.97 16.91 -18.93
N ILE A 223 8.71 16.74 -20.02
CA ILE A 223 9.47 17.80 -20.69
C ILE A 223 8.93 17.92 -22.11
N TRP A 224 8.26 19.05 -22.37
CA TRP A 224 7.81 19.42 -23.70
C TRP A 224 8.95 20.13 -24.41
N LEU A 225 9.42 19.58 -25.53
CA LEU A 225 10.49 20.20 -26.30
C LEU A 225 9.99 21.49 -26.96
N GLU A 226 10.84 22.51 -26.97
CA GLU A 226 10.52 23.81 -27.57
C GLU A 226 10.94 23.86 -29.05
N PRO A 227 10.13 24.41 -29.96
CA PRO A 227 10.51 24.55 -31.36
C PRO A 227 11.55 25.65 -31.54
N VAL A 228 12.46 25.46 -32.50
CA VAL A 228 13.32 26.51 -33.05
C VAL A 228 13.15 26.54 -34.56
N ASP A 229 12.84 27.71 -35.11
CA ASP A 229 12.49 27.84 -36.51
C ASP A 229 13.70 27.67 -37.42
N LEU A 230 13.70 26.58 -38.18
CA LEU A 230 14.70 26.28 -39.18
C LEU A 230 14.34 27.00 -40.49
N SER A 231 14.98 28.15 -40.72
CA SER A 231 14.83 28.96 -41.94
C SER A 231 15.66 28.38 -43.10
N LEU A 232 15.29 27.18 -43.55
CA LEU A 232 15.96 26.48 -44.63
C LEU A 232 15.60 27.09 -45.99
N LYS A 233 16.57 27.67 -46.67
CA LYS A 233 16.43 28.20 -48.01
C LYS A 233 16.77 27.15 -49.04
N ILE A 234 15.87 26.95 -49.99
CA ILE A 234 16.01 25.97 -51.06
C ILE A 234 15.65 26.63 -52.39
N ASP A 235 16.59 26.64 -53.33
CA ASP A 235 16.34 27.10 -54.69
C ASP A 235 16.40 25.91 -55.66
N ILE A 236 15.31 25.73 -56.42
CA ILE A 236 15.07 24.56 -57.27
C ILE A 236 14.84 25.02 -58.71
N GLN A 237 15.47 24.33 -59.66
CA GLN A 237 15.20 24.46 -61.09
C GLN A 237 14.40 23.25 -61.58
N LEU A 238 13.28 23.50 -62.27
CA LEU A 238 12.43 22.45 -62.84
C LEU A 238 12.88 22.01 -64.24
N ASP A 239 12.46 20.80 -64.63
CA ASP A 239 12.53 20.32 -66.00
C ASP A 239 11.50 21.01 -66.93
N ASP A 240 11.78 20.96 -68.23
CA ASP A 240 11.00 21.66 -69.26
C ASP A 240 9.56 21.13 -69.44
N ASP A 241 9.24 19.93 -68.94
CA ASP A 241 7.99 19.21 -69.16
C ASP A 241 7.05 19.14 -67.94
N VAL A 242 7.38 19.82 -66.84
CA VAL A 242 6.59 19.82 -65.60
C VAL A 242 5.27 20.57 -65.79
N LYS A 243 4.15 19.86 -65.59
CA LYS A 243 2.79 20.42 -65.70
C LYS A 243 2.15 20.79 -64.37
N ASP A 244 2.46 20.07 -63.29
CA ASP A 244 1.81 20.23 -61.99
C ASP A 244 2.80 20.78 -60.94
N ILE A 245 2.92 22.10 -60.89
CA ILE A 245 3.93 22.75 -60.06
C ILE A 245 3.52 22.72 -58.57
N ALA A 246 2.22 22.75 -58.27
CA ALA A 246 1.72 22.63 -56.90
C ALA A 246 2.08 21.27 -56.27
N ASP A 247 2.05 20.19 -57.06
CA ASP A 247 2.49 18.86 -56.63
C ASP A 247 3.99 18.83 -56.31
N ILE A 248 4.84 19.52 -57.09
CA ILE A 248 6.27 19.65 -56.78
C ILE A 248 6.48 20.40 -55.45
N PHE A 249 5.81 21.53 -55.24
CA PHE A 249 5.87 22.25 -53.96
C PHE A 249 5.46 21.35 -52.78
N ALA A 250 4.39 20.57 -52.92
CA ALA A 250 3.92 19.65 -51.90
C ALA A 250 4.94 18.53 -51.61
N LYS A 251 5.55 17.95 -52.64
CA LYS A 251 6.58 16.90 -52.50
C LYS A 251 7.85 17.44 -51.85
N VAL A 252 8.35 18.60 -52.29
CA VAL A 252 9.53 19.25 -51.68
C VAL A 252 9.30 19.54 -50.20
N TYR A 253 8.14 20.10 -49.85
CA TYR A 253 7.78 20.33 -48.45
C TYR A 253 7.74 19.02 -47.64
N LYS A 254 7.05 17.98 -48.14
CA LYS A 254 6.96 16.68 -47.45
C LYS A 254 8.34 16.05 -47.23
N THR A 255 9.20 16.03 -48.26
CA THR A 255 10.56 15.48 -48.19
C THR A 255 11.43 16.26 -47.21
N ALA A 256 11.40 17.60 -47.26
CA ALA A 256 12.15 18.43 -46.33
C ALA A 256 11.66 18.26 -44.88
N GLU A 257 10.35 18.25 -44.66
CA GLU A 257 9.76 18.05 -43.33
C GLU A 257 10.14 16.68 -42.75
N GLN A 258 10.04 15.61 -43.56
CA GLN A 258 10.39 14.25 -43.14
C GLN A 258 11.89 14.09 -42.83
N MET A 259 12.76 14.82 -43.52
CA MET A 259 14.19 14.82 -43.25
C MET A 259 14.53 15.54 -41.94
N VAL A 260 13.88 16.68 -41.67
CA VAL A 260 14.11 17.46 -40.44
C VAL A 260 13.50 16.72 -39.23
N LEU A 261 12.28 16.20 -39.39
CA LEU A 261 11.53 15.45 -38.39
C LEU A 261 11.03 14.14 -39.00
N GLU A 262 11.79 13.07 -38.77
CA GLU A 262 11.39 11.71 -39.13
C GLU A 262 10.10 11.32 -38.40
N LYS A 263 9.06 10.98 -39.17
CA LYS A 263 7.77 10.53 -38.64
C LYS A 263 7.67 9.01 -38.67
N PRO A 264 7.07 8.38 -37.64
CA PRO A 264 6.88 6.94 -37.61
C PRO A 264 5.87 6.50 -38.68
N GLN A 265 6.21 5.45 -39.43
CA GLN A 265 5.34 4.85 -40.46
C GLN A 265 4.43 3.78 -39.84
N ARG A 266 3.14 3.83 -40.17
CA ARG A 266 2.09 2.95 -39.64
C ARG A 266 1.54 2.03 -40.72
N TYR A 267 1.24 0.79 -40.36
CA TYR A 267 0.72 -0.22 -41.28
C TYR A 267 -0.53 -0.92 -40.74
N THR A 268 -1.41 -1.35 -41.66
CA THR A 268 -2.54 -2.22 -41.31
C THR A 268 -2.02 -3.64 -41.05
N THR A 269 -2.77 -4.43 -40.27
CA THR A 269 -2.46 -5.86 -40.05
C THR A 269 -2.36 -6.63 -41.38
N GLN A 270 -3.23 -6.32 -42.35
CA GLN A 270 -3.22 -6.96 -43.66
C GLN A 270 -1.98 -6.58 -44.48
N ALA A 271 -1.57 -5.30 -44.47
CA ALA A 271 -0.38 -4.85 -45.17
C ALA A 271 0.89 -5.52 -44.61
N MET A 272 1.00 -5.68 -43.29
CA MET A 272 2.12 -6.39 -42.69
C MET A 272 2.14 -7.89 -43.06
N LYS A 273 0.97 -8.54 -43.11
CA LYS A 273 0.88 -9.93 -43.60
C LYS A 273 1.34 -10.06 -45.06
N GLU A 274 0.98 -9.10 -45.91
CA GLU A 274 1.43 -9.04 -47.31
C GLU A 274 2.93 -8.77 -47.44
N MET A 275 3.52 -8.06 -46.48
CA MET A 275 4.97 -7.85 -46.36
C MET A 275 5.73 -9.07 -45.81
N GLY A 276 5.03 -10.14 -45.43
CA GLY A 276 5.63 -11.40 -44.97
C GLY A 276 5.80 -11.53 -43.45
N TYR A 277 5.30 -10.57 -42.66
CA TYR A 277 5.31 -10.68 -41.20
C TYR A 277 4.33 -11.75 -40.73
N ASN A 278 4.74 -12.51 -39.72
CA ASN A 278 3.85 -13.45 -39.03
C ASN A 278 3.06 -12.73 -37.91
N ASN A 279 2.05 -13.40 -37.35
CA ASN A 279 1.21 -12.79 -36.29
C ASN A 279 2.01 -12.43 -35.03
N GLU A 280 2.97 -13.24 -34.60
CA GLU A 280 3.77 -12.96 -33.40
C GLU A 280 4.63 -11.70 -33.58
N GLU A 281 5.15 -11.46 -34.78
CA GLU A 281 5.89 -10.25 -35.12
C GLU A 281 4.99 -9.02 -35.23
N ILE A 282 3.79 -9.16 -35.79
CA ILE A 282 2.83 -8.06 -35.94
C ILE A 282 2.34 -7.57 -34.57
N PHE A 283 1.96 -8.50 -33.69
CA PHE A 283 1.35 -8.19 -32.40
C PHE A 283 2.37 -8.09 -31.26
N ASN A 284 3.65 -7.83 -31.59
CA ASN A 284 4.70 -7.63 -30.59
C ASN A 284 4.64 -6.22 -30.00
N GLY A 285 4.65 -6.12 -28.67
CA GLY A 285 4.57 -4.87 -27.92
C GLY A 285 3.13 -4.46 -27.56
N PRO A 286 2.89 -3.16 -27.32
CA PRO A 286 1.58 -2.66 -26.89
C PRO A 286 0.54 -2.71 -28.00
N TYR A 287 -0.73 -2.85 -27.61
CA TYR A 287 -1.83 -2.78 -28.55
C TYR A 287 -2.00 -1.34 -29.06
N LEU A 288 -1.75 -1.15 -30.36
CA LEU A 288 -1.91 0.13 -31.05
C LEU A 288 -3.26 0.17 -31.77
N HIS A 289 -3.98 1.29 -31.66
CA HIS A 289 -5.30 1.45 -32.27
C HIS A 289 -5.23 2.02 -33.69
N HIS A 290 -4.17 2.78 -34.01
CA HIS A 290 -4.08 3.55 -35.25
C HIS A 290 -3.06 3.01 -36.26
N GLY A 291 -2.74 1.73 -36.19
CA GLY A 291 -1.80 1.02 -37.07
C GLY A 291 -0.51 0.59 -36.37
N TRP A 292 0.12 -0.46 -36.89
CA TRP A 292 1.30 -1.07 -36.29
C TRP A 292 2.59 -0.33 -36.66
N LEU A 293 3.51 -0.28 -35.70
CA LEU A 293 4.83 0.36 -35.79
C LEU A 293 5.95 -0.69 -35.69
N PRO A 294 6.20 -1.49 -36.74
CA PRO A 294 7.22 -2.54 -36.70
C PRO A 294 8.63 -1.98 -36.49
N GLN A 295 8.91 -0.84 -37.13
CA GLN A 295 10.18 -0.12 -36.99
C GLN A 295 9.92 1.30 -36.51
N LEU A 296 10.58 1.67 -35.41
CA LEU A 296 10.59 3.03 -34.92
C LEU A 296 11.72 3.84 -35.57
N PRO A 297 11.54 5.16 -35.75
CA PRO A 297 12.63 6.08 -36.08
C PRO A 297 13.80 5.93 -35.11
N SER A 298 15.02 6.22 -35.56
CA SER A 298 16.20 6.18 -34.68
C SER A 298 15.99 7.05 -33.43
N ILE A 299 16.32 6.51 -32.25
CA ILE A 299 16.09 7.22 -30.99
C ILE A 299 17.05 8.40 -30.88
N LYS A 300 16.48 9.60 -30.70
CA LYS A 300 17.26 10.83 -30.52
C LYS A 300 17.44 11.07 -29.02
N ASN A 301 18.67 11.30 -28.58
CA ASN A 301 18.92 11.60 -27.17
C ASN A 301 18.62 13.08 -26.87
N TYR A 302 17.50 13.35 -26.20
CA TYR A 302 17.07 14.71 -25.85
C TYR A 302 17.76 15.28 -24.60
N THR A 303 18.63 14.52 -23.93
CA THR A 303 19.39 15.00 -22.75
C THR A 303 20.57 15.88 -23.09
N GLU A 304 21.03 15.88 -24.34
CA GLU A 304 22.22 16.58 -24.81
C GLU A 304 21.91 17.40 -26.07
N SER A 305 22.87 18.20 -26.54
CA SER A 305 22.80 18.84 -27.85
C SER A 305 22.84 17.79 -28.96
N ARG A 306 22.20 18.08 -30.10
CA ARG A 306 22.01 17.11 -31.18
C ARG A 306 22.46 17.62 -32.53
N LYS A 307 23.12 16.77 -33.31
CA LYS A 307 23.51 17.05 -34.68
C LYS A 307 22.33 16.80 -35.65
N LEU A 308 21.94 17.82 -36.42
CA LEU A 308 21.06 17.72 -37.58
C LEU A 308 21.90 17.75 -38.84
N ASN A 309 21.89 16.68 -39.64
CA ASN A 309 22.59 16.60 -40.92
C ASN A 309 21.57 16.62 -42.06
N LEU A 310 21.66 17.61 -42.96
CA LEU A 310 20.77 17.73 -44.12
C LEU A 310 21.44 17.34 -45.45
N SER A 311 22.65 16.79 -45.44
CA SER A 311 23.31 16.35 -46.69
C SER A 311 22.50 15.32 -47.50
N PRO A 312 21.77 14.36 -46.89
CA PRO A 312 20.92 13.43 -47.64
C PRO A 312 19.72 14.09 -48.33
N LEU A 313 19.27 15.25 -47.85
CA LEU A 313 18.11 15.95 -48.38
C LEU A 313 18.28 16.31 -49.86
N VAL A 314 19.50 16.66 -50.28
CA VAL A 314 19.80 17.03 -51.67
C VAL A 314 19.45 15.90 -52.62
N ASN A 315 19.88 14.67 -52.29
CA ASN A 315 19.62 13.49 -53.13
C ASN A 315 18.11 13.17 -53.15
N GLN A 316 17.45 13.19 -51.99
CA GLN A 316 16.01 12.92 -51.90
C GLN A 316 15.16 13.94 -52.67
N LEU A 317 15.59 15.20 -52.71
CA LEU A 317 14.92 16.23 -53.49
C LEU A 317 15.18 16.04 -54.99
N LEU A 318 16.39 15.67 -55.41
CA LEU A 318 16.70 15.38 -56.82
C LEU A 318 15.94 14.16 -57.36
N ASP A 319 15.58 13.20 -56.52
CA ASP A 319 14.78 12.02 -56.90
C ASP A 319 13.31 12.38 -57.25
N ILE A 320 12.84 13.58 -56.89
CA ILE A 320 11.49 14.04 -57.25
C ILE A 320 11.44 14.32 -58.75
N LYS A 321 10.72 13.47 -59.49
CA LYS A 321 10.50 13.62 -60.93
C LYS A 321 10.00 15.03 -61.28
N GLY A 322 10.76 15.73 -62.13
CA GLY A 322 10.50 17.11 -62.55
C GLY A 322 11.44 18.15 -61.94
N ILE A 323 12.29 17.77 -60.98
CA ILE A 323 13.37 18.60 -60.47
C ILE A 323 14.64 18.32 -61.27
N LYS A 324 15.19 19.37 -61.90
CA LYS A 324 16.40 19.28 -62.71
C LYS A 324 17.66 19.44 -61.88
N ASN A 325 17.71 20.48 -61.05
CA ASN A 325 18.86 20.86 -60.22
C ASN A 325 18.39 21.59 -58.96
N ILE A 326 19.21 21.51 -57.90
CA ILE A 326 19.09 22.33 -56.69
C ILE A 326 20.25 23.32 -56.68
N THR A 327 19.94 24.61 -56.79
CA THR A 327 20.95 25.66 -56.95
C THR A 327 21.42 26.26 -55.63
N GLN A 328 20.61 26.16 -54.58
CA GLN A 328 20.95 26.65 -53.25
C GLN A 328 20.29 25.78 -52.17
N LEU A 329 21.06 25.43 -51.13
CA LEU A 329 20.55 24.88 -49.88
C LEU A 329 21.35 25.47 -48.72
N THR A 330 20.79 26.47 -48.03
CA THR A 330 21.47 27.21 -46.95
C THR A 330 20.49 27.59 -45.85
N LEU A 331 20.97 27.95 -44.66
CA LEU A 331 20.13 28.61 -43.65
C LEU A 331 20.26 30.13 -43.78
N ASP A 332 19.14 30.85 -43.87
CA ASP A 332 19.12 32.30 -44.08
C ASP A 332 19.31 33.11 -42.77
N LYS A 333 18.95 32.54 -41.62
CA LYS A 333 19.07 33.16 -40.29
C LYS A 333 19.77 32.22 -39.32
N HIS A 334 20.74 32.75 -38.59
CA HIS A 334 21.35 32.06 -37.46
C HIS A 334 20.52 32.31 -36.20
N ASP A 335 20.04 31.23 -35.58
CA ASP A 335 19.50 31.24 -34.23
C ASP A 335 20.61 30.72 -33.30
N GLU A 336 20.80 31.33 -32.12
CA GLU A 336 21.83 30.87 -31.17
C GLU A 336 21.61 29.41 -30.73
N LYS A 337 20.36 28.93 -30.80
CA LYS A 337 19.96 27.56 -30.44
C LYS A 337 20.19 26.55 -31.58
N ILE A 338 20.44 27.01 -32.81
CA ILE A 338 20.84 26.18 -33.96
C ILE A 338 22.14 26.75 -34.55
N SER A 339 23.27 26.25 -34.07
CA SER A 339 24.59 26.69 -34.50
C SER A 339 25.11 25.82 -35.64
N LYS A 340 25.87 26.42 -36.57
CA LYS A 340 26.52 25.68 -37.64
C LYS A 340 27.80 25.02 -37.11
N LEU A 341 28.04 23.76 -37.46
CA LEU A 341 29.29 23.09 -37.13
C LEU A 341 30.43 23.65 -37.98
N LEU A 342 31.57 23.95 -37.36
CA LEU A 342 32.72 24.60 -38.02
C LEU A 342 33.32 23.76 -39.16
N ASP A 343 33.29 22.43 -39.02
CA ASP A 343 33.94 21.49 -39.95
C ASP A 343 32.97 20.83 -40.95
N ASP A 344 31.68 21.15 -40.92
CA ASP A 344 30.65 20.51 -41.74
C ASP A 344 29.60 21.52 -42.25
N ASN A 345 29.60 21.76 -43.57
CA ASN A 345 28.68 22.72 -44.19
C ASN A 345 27.22 22.26 -44.23
N TRP A 346 26.94 20.99 -43.96
CA TRP A 346 25.61 20.39 -44.08
C TRP A 346 24.99 20.02 -42.74
N SER A 347 25.67 20.37 -41.64
CA SER A 347 25.23 19.97 -40.32
C SER A 347 25.18 21.12 -39.32
N TRP A 348 24.18 21.03 -38.45
CA TRP A 348 23.91 22.01 -37.40
C TRP A 348 23.78 21.31 -36.05
N GLU A 349 24.13 22.02 -34.99
CA GLU A 349 23.94 21.58 -33.62
C GLU A 349 22.71 22.27 -33.05
N ILE A 350 21.78 21.47 -32.54
CA ILE A 350 20.55 21.91 -31.88
C ILE A 350 20.80 21.85 -30.37
N ALA A 351 20.56 22.97 -29.69
CA ALA A 351 20.69 23.05 -28.24
C ALA A 351 19.77 22.06 -27.51
N GLN A 352 20.17 21.68 -26.30
CA GLN A 352 19.38 20.79 -25.43
C GLN A 352 17.98 21.38 -25.17
N GLY A 353 16.95 20.53 -25.14
CA GLY A 353 15.56 20.93 -24.89
C GLY A 353 14.81 21.52 -26.10
N TYR A 354 15.51 21.74 -27.22
CA TYR A 354 14.93 22.31 -28.44
C TYR A 354 14.80 21.28 -29.56
N TYR A 355 13.90 21.52 -30.52
CA TYR A 355 13.81 20.74 -31.76
C TYR A 355 13.62 21.65 -32.99
N PRO A 356 14.12 21.25 -34.18
CA PRO A 356 14.02 22.08 -35.38
C PRO A 356 12.60 22.03 -35.95
N ARG A 357 12.03 23.19 -36.23
CA ARG A 357 10.72 23.35 -36.88
C ARG A 357 10.90 24.03 -38.22
N LEU A 358 10.66 23.31 -39.31
CA LEU A 358 10.86 23.83 -40.66
C LEU A 358 9.83 24.94 -40.97
N TRP A 359 10.31 26.10 -41.44
CA TRP A 359 9.48 27.18 -41.99
C TRP A 359 8.38 27.76 -41.07
N GLY A 360 8.59 27.74 -39.74
CA GLY A 360 7.73 28.44 -38.78
C GLY A 360 6.37 27.78 -38.52
N ASP A 361 5.45 28.52 -37.91
CA ASP A 361 4.10 28.04 -37.52
C ASP A 361 3.22 27.66 -38.73
N ASP A 362 3.21 28.47 -39.80
CA ASP A 362 2.43 28.25 -41.01
C ASP A 362 3.36 28.10 -42.23
N PRO A 363 3.98 26.92 -42.41
CA PRO A 363 5.01 26.72 -43.43
C PRO A 363 4.47 26.94 -44.84
N LEU A 364 3.22 26.51 -45.11
CA LEU A 364 2.59 26.67 -46.42
C LEU A 364 2.33 28.14 -46.78
N LYS A 365 2.03 28.98 -45.78
CA LYS A 365 1.90 30.43 -45.98
C LYS A 365 3.27 31.06 -46.25
N LEU A 366 4.32 30.63 -45.55
CA LEU A 366 5.67 31.17 -45.74
C LEU A 366 6.22 30.82 -47.13
N ILE A 367 6.14 29.56 -47.56
CA ILE A 367 6.68 29.12 -48.87
C ILE A 367 5.90 29.65 -50.09
N THR A 368 4.71 30.19 -49.88
CA THR A 368 3.91 30.83 -50.95
C THR A 368 3.96 32.36 -50.88
N SER A 369 4.66 32.92 -49.90
CA SER A 369 4.80 34.36 -49.73
C SER A 369 5.82 34.96 -50.72
N PRO A 370 5.82 36.29 -50.92
CA PRO A 370 6.85 36.97 -51.72
C PRO A 370 8.27 36.77 -51.19
N ASP A 371 8.43 36.63 -49.87
CA ASP A 371 9.70 36.40 -49.18
C ASP A 371 9.95 34.90 -48.91
N SER A 372 9.42 34.03 -49.79
CA SER A 372 9.51 32.59 -49.63
C SER A 372 10.97 32.11 -49.54
N PRO A 373 11.30 31.26 -48.55
CA PRO A 373 12.59 30.58 -48.50
C PRO A 373 12.71 29.44 -49.54
N LEU A 374 11.59 29.05 -50.17
CA LEU A 374 11.55 28.06 -51.26
C LEU A 374 11.33 28.78 -52.59
N THR A 375 12.37 28.88 -53.41
CA THR A 375 12.28 29.45 -54.76
C THR A 375 12.26 28.33 -55.80
N ILE A 376 11.20 28.25 -56.61
CA ILE A 376 11.13 27.31 -57.73
C ILE A 376 11.14 28.09 -59.05
N THR A 377 12.08 27.76 -59.93
CA THR A 377 12.30 28.40 -61.24
C THR A 377 11.99 27.45 -62.40
N ALA A 378 11.23 27.95 -63.37
CA ALA A 378 10.93 27.24 -64.62
C ALA A 378 11.74 27.82 -65.81
N LYS A 379 11.53 27.27 -67.01
CA LYS A 379 12.23 27.65 -68.24
C LYS A 379 12.29 29.18 -68.44
N GLY A 380 13.50 29.69 -68.72
CA GLY A 380 13.76 31.12 -68.89
C GLY A 380 14.05 31.91 -67.60
N GLY A 381 14.18 31.23 -66.45
CA GLY A 381 14.46 31.88 -65.15
C GLY A 381 13.22 32.48 -64.49
N VAL A 382 12.03 32.09 -64.94
CA VAL A 382 10.76 32.60 -64.40
C VAL A 382 10.50 31.96 -63.03
N LYS A 383 10.38 32.79 -62.00
CA LYS A 383 9.95 32.35 -60.65
C LYS A 383 8.47 31.98 -60.69
N VAL A 384 8.15 30.77 -60.26
CA VAL A 384 6.77 30.28 -60.23
C VAL A 384 6.11 30.66 -58.91
N LYS A 385 4.84 31.07 -58.97
CA LYS A 385 4.00 31.31 -57.79
C LYS A 385 2.86 30.30 -57.74
N VAL A 386 2.58 29.78 -56.55
CA VAL A 386 1.50 28.83 -56.28
C VAL A 386 0.73 29.31 -55.04
N SER A 387 -0.58 29.06 -54.97
CA SER A 387 -1.36 29.42 -53.79
C SER A 387 -1.23 28.36 -52.69
N LYS A 388 -1.41 28.77 -51.43
CA LYS A 388 -1.46 27.85 -50.28
C LYS A 388 -2.49 26.73 -50.46
N GLN A 389 -3.65 27.04 -51.03
CA GLN A 389 -4.73 26.08 -51.21
C GLN A 389 -4.39 25.02 -52.26
N ASP A 390 -3.71 25.40 -53.34
CA ASP A 390 -3.29 24.45 -54.38
C ASP A 390 -2.31 23.42 -53.83
N ILE A 391 -1.32 23.86 -53.03
CA ILE A 391 -0.38 22.96 -52.36
C ILE A 391 -1.13 22.06 -51.37
N LYS A 392 -2.01 22.65 -50.54
CA LYS A 392 -2.78 21.89 -49.55
C LYS A 392 -3.64 20.80 -50.20
N ASN A 393 -4.24 21.07 -51.36
CA ASN A 393 -5.03 20.08 -52.12
C ASN A 393 -4.17 18.94 -52.69
N LYS A 394 -2.85 19.14 -52.85
CA LYS A 394 -1.89 18.11 -53.30
C LYS A 394 -1.27 17.32 -52.15
N ILE A 395 -1.27 17.87 -50.94
CA ILE A 395 -0.85 17.15 -49.73
C ILE A 395 -1.95 16.17 -49.38
N ILE A 396 -1.80 14.92 -49.80
CA ILE A 396 -2.66 13.81 -49.37
C ILE A 396 -2.41 13.58 -47.86
N PRO A 397 -3.43 13.71 -47.00
CA PRO A 397 -3.32 13.32 -45.59
C PRO A 397 -3.22 11.80 -45.50
N GLU A 398 -2.39 11.30 -44.58
CA GLU A 398 -2.30 9.87 -44.33
C GLU A 398 -3.64 9.39 -43.75
N PRO A 399 -4.24 8.31 -44.28
CA PRO A 399 -5.49 7.81 -43.75
C PRO A 399 -5.26 7.24 -42.34
N LEU A 400 -6.10 7.64 -41.39
CA LEU A 400 -6.12 7.01 -40.06
C LEU A 400 -6.48 5.54 -40.23
N THR A 401 -5.58 4.65 -39.77
CA THR A 401 -5.76 3.21 -39.90
C THR A 401 -6.36 2.66 -38.63
N ASP A 402 -7.68 2.44 -38.61
CA ASP A 402 -8.34 1.83 -37.45
C ASP A 402 -8.16 0.29 -37.46
N ILE A 403 -7.55 -0.27 -36.42
CA ILE A 403 -7.32 -1.71 -36.31
C ILE A 403 -8.61 -2.39 -35.83
N GLN A 404 -9.24 -3.14 -36.73
CA GLN A 404 -10.38 -3.98 -36.37
C GLN A 404 -9.91 -5.26 -35.67
N PRO A 405 -10.59 -5.71 -34.60
CA PRO A 405 -10.30 -6.98 -33.95
C PRO A 405 -10.37 -8.16 -34.93
N GLU A 406 -9.35 -9.03 -34.93
CA GLU A 406 -9.41 -10.30 -35.66
C GLU A 406 -10.31 -11.27 -34.90
N LEU A 407 -11.41 -11.67 -35.54
CA LEU A 407 -12.41 -12.58 -34.95
C LEU A 407 -12.52 -13.88 -35.74
N MET A 408 -12.70 -14.97 -34.99
CA MET A 408 -13.18 -16.21 -35.58
C MET A 408 -14.71 -16.16 -35.69
N ASN A 409 -15.21 -15.72 -36.85
CA ASN A 409 -16.65 -15.58 -37.13
C ASN A 409 -17.44 -16.85 -36.79
N TRP A 410 -18.70 -16.69 -36.38
CA TRP A 410 -19.64 -17.79 -36.15
C TRP A 410 -19.74 -18.77 -37.32
N GLY A 411 -20.00 -20.04 -37.01
CA GLY A 411 -20.35 -21.08 -37.97
C GLY A 411 -21.84 -21.15 -38.24
N LYS A 412 -22.29 -22.28 -38.79
CA LYS A 412 -23.71 -22.60 -38.93
C LYS A 412 -24.16 -23.38 -37.69
N HIS A 413 -25.11 -22.82 -36.94
CA HIS A 413 -25.70 -23.54 -35.81
C HIS A 413 -26.37 -24.85 -36.26
N ARG A 414 -26.10 -25.93 -35.54
CA ARG A 414 -26.62 -27.29 -35.78
C ARG A 414 -27.55 -27.69 -34.64
N LYS A 415 -28.68 -28.32 -34.98
CA LYS A 415 -29.68 -28.79 -34.00
C LYS A 415 -29.28 -30.14 -33.40
N VAL A 416 -28.11 -30.18 -32.75
CA VAL A 416 -27.55 -31.42 -32.18
C VAL A 416 -28.30 -31.91 -30.94
N LEU A 417 -29.08 -31.03 -30.29
CA LEU A 417 -29.93 -31.36 -29.14
C LEU A 417 -31.18 -32.17 -29.53
N ASP A 418 -31.71 -31.97 -30.75
CA ASP A 418 -32.99 -32.54 -31.18
C ASP A 418 -32.90 -34.08 -31.19
N TYR A 419 -33.59 -34.73 -30.24
CA TYR A 419 -33.61 -36.19 -30.13
C TYR A 419 -34.87 -36.81 -30.77
N TYR A 420 -34.69 -37.93 -31.46
CA TYR A 420 -35.75 -38.71 -32.08
C TYR A 420 -35.76 -40.12 -31.48
N PRO A 421 -36.81 -40.51 -30.73
CA PRO A 421 -36.82 -41.76 -29.99
C PRO A 421 -36.63 -43.01 -30.87
N VAL A 422 -35.81 -43.95 -30.40
CA VAL A 422 -35.56 -45.23 -31.10
C VAL A 422 -36.81 -46.11 -31.10
N SER A 423 -37.69 -45.96 -30.12
CA SER A 423 -39.03 -46.56 -30.07
C SER A 423 -39.88 -46.25 -31.30
N ASN A 424 -39.67 -45.11 -31.96
CA ASN A 424 -40.36 -44.77 -33.21
C ASN A 424 -39.81 -45.52 -34.44
N LYS A 425 -38.60 -46.09 -34.35
CA LYS A 425 -37.95 -46.85 -35.43
C LYS A 425 -38.33 -48.33 -35.44
N LEU A 426 -38.90 -48.82 -34.34
CA LEU A 426 -39.34 -50.20 -34.23
C LEU A 426 -40.60 -50.46 -35.06
N PRO A 427 -40.78 -51.68 -35.60
CA PRO A 427 -42.00 -52.06 -36.33
C PRO A 427 -43.29 -51.75 -35.55
N ALA A 428 -44.35 -51.38 -36.28
CA ALA A 428 -45.63 -51.01 -35.67
C ALA A 428 -46.30 -52.13 -34.83
N CYS A 429 -45.93 -53.39 -35.07
CA CYS A 429 -46.44 -54.54 -34.30
C CYS A 429 -46.00 -54.55 -32.83
N TYR A 430 -44.94 -53.82 -32.46
CA TYR A 430 -44.54 -53.61 -31.06
C TYR A 430 -45.52 -52.70 -30.29
N GLY A 431 -46.38 -51.95 -31.00
CA GLY A 431 -47.40 -51.10 -30.38
C GLY A 431 -46.87 -49.84 -29.68
N LEU A 432 -45.58 -49.51 -29.83
CA LEU A 432 -44.93 -48.38 -29.16
C LEU A 432 -45.35 -47.01 -29.71
N GLN A 433 -45.94 -46.97 -30.90
CA GLN A 433 -46.48 -45.75 -31.52
C GLN A 433 -47.96 -45.53 -31.22
N THR A 434 -48.63 -46.48 -30.56
CA THR A 434 -50.06 -46.43 -30.25
C THR A 434 -50.30 -46.39 -28.74
N ASN A 435 -51.28 -45.63 -28.28
CA ASN A 435 -51.56 -45.45 -26.85
C ASN A 435 -52.34 -46.63 -26.23
N THR A 436 -51.76 -47.83 -26.31
CA THR A 436 -52.34 -49.05 -25.74
C THR A 436 -51.70 -49.36 -24.38
N GLN A 437 -52.50 -49.40 -23.30
CA GLN A 437 -52.07 -49.74 -21.94
C GLN A 437 -51.35 -51.11 -21.81
N GLN A 438 -51.36 -51.94 -22.85
CA GLN A 438 -50.81 -53.30 -22.85
C GLN A 438 -49.28 -53.37 -22.94
N GLN A 439 -48.58 -52.31 -23.37
CA GLN A 439 -47.14 -52.35 -23.66
C GLN A 439 -46.27 -51.51 -22.70
N ILE A 440 -46.78 -51.21 -21.50
CA ILE A 440 -46.08 -50.35 -20.51
C ILE A 440 -44.71 -50.92 -20.15
N GLN A 441 -44.59 -52.25 -19.97
CA GLN A 441 -43.33 -52.89 -19.61
C GLN A 441 -42.24 -52.72 -20.68
N LEU A 442 -42.60 -52.81 -21.97
CA LEU A 442 -41.65 -52.61 -23.06
C LEU A 442 -41.21 -51.15 -23.18
N HIS A 443 -42.14 -50.20 -23.00
CA HIS A 443 -41.79 -48.78 -22.90
C HIS A 443 -40.82 -48.50 -21.75
N GLN A 444 -41.04 -49.11 -20.59
CA GLN A 444 -40.16 -48.98 -19.42
C GLN A 444 -38.80 -49.65 -19.64
N PHE A 445 -38.75 -50.78 -20.34
CA PHE A 445 -37.50 -51.46 -20.71
C PHE A 445 -36.63 -50.59 -21.64
N ILE A 446 -37.25 -49.90 -22.60
CA ILE A 446 -36.53 -49.07 -23.58
C ILE A 446 -36.07 -47.72 -23.00
N LEU A 447 -36.75 -47.21 -21.96
CA LEU A 447 -36.51 -45.89 -21.38
C LEU A 447 -35.03 -45.60 -21.01
N PRO A 448 -34.28 -46.48 -20.34
CA PRO A 448 -32.88 -46.21 -20.00
C PRO A 448 -31.98 -46.01 -21.23
N PHE A 449 -32.22 -46.76 -22.31
CA PHE A 449 -31.48 -46.63 -23.56
C PHE A 449 -31.82 -45.32 -24.29
N GLU A 450 -33.11 -44.95 -24.30
CA GLU A 450 -33.57 -43.66 -24.83
C GLU A 450 -32.95 -42.49 -24.04
N GLN A 451 -32.94 -42.60 -22.71
CA GLN A 451 -32.37 -41.59 -21.81
C GLN A 451 -30.86 -41.43 -22.03
N MET A 452 -30.13 -42.52 -22.22
CA MET A 452 -28.69 -42.50 -22.51
C MET A 452 -28.39 -41.78 -23.83
N LEU A 453 -29.09 -42.13 -24.92
CA LEU A 453 -28.91 -41.48 -26.22
C LEU A 453 -29.30 -40.00 -26.20
N ALA A 454 -30.39 -39.67 -25.50
CA ALA A 454 -30.85 -38.30 -25.35
C ALA A 454 -29.85 -37.47 -24.53
N ASN A 455 -29.33 -37.98 -23.40
CA ASN A 455 -28.32 -37.30 -22.60
C ASN A 455 -27.06 -36.99 -23.41
N ASN A 456 -26.58 -37.92 -24.24
CA ASN A 456 -25.43 -37.67 -25.11
C ASN A 456 -25.70 -36.56 -26.15
N CYS A 457 -26.92 -36.48 -26.71
CA CYS A 457 -27.30 -35.36 -27.57
C CYS A 457 -27.29 -34.02 -26.79
N ALA A 458 -27.71 -34.03 -25.52
CA ALA A 458 -27.66 -32.86 -24.65
C ALA A 458 -26.22 -32.49 -24.30
N GLU A 459 -25.35 -33.47 -24.06
CA GLU A 459 -23.93 -33.25 -23.74
C GLU A 459 -23.19 -32.65 -24.95
N LEU A 460 -23.45 -33.14 -26.16
CA LEU A 460 -22.93 -32.53 -27.38
C LEU A 460 -23.44 -31.10 -27.56
N SER A 461 -24.70 -30.82 -27.21
CA SER A 461 -25.24 -29.44 -27.22
C SER A 461 -24.64 -28.53 -26.15
N LEU A 462 -24.05 -29.10 -25.08
CA LEU A 462 -23.39 -28.36 -24.01
C LEU A 462 -21.96 -27.95 -24.38
N LEU A 463 -21.37 -28.55 -25.42
CA LEU A 463 -19.98 -28.34 -25.83
C LEU A 463 -19.55 -26.86 -25.94
N PRO A 464 -20.34 -25.93 -26.53
CA PRO A 464 -19.99 -24.51 -26.55
C PRO A 464 -19.81 -23.92 -25.16
N LYS A 465 -20.62 -24.34 -24.18
CA LYS A 465 -20.56 -23.86 -22.78
C LYS A 465 -19.46 -24.58 -21.98
N LEU A 466 -19.20 -25.86 -22.26
CA LEU A 466 -18.12 -26.64 -21.61
C LEU A 466 -16.73 -26.12 -21.98
N LEU A 467 -16.54 -25.63 -23.20
CA LEU A 467 -15.26 -25.12 -23.69
C LEU A 467 -15.20 -23.59 -23.71
N ALA A 468 -16.22 -22.89 -23.20
CA ALA A 468 -16.23 -21.45 -23.16
C ALA A 468 -15.22 -20.90 -22.13
N PHE A 469 -14.52 -19.83 -22.51
CA PHE A 469 -13.70 -19.06 -21.56
C PHE A 469 -14.55 -18.16 -20.65
N LYS A 470 -15.75 -17.75 -21.09
CA LYS A 470 -16.69 -16.90 -20.34
C LYS A 470 -18.07 -17.54 -20.29
N GLN A 471 -18.90 -17.10 -19.35
CA GLN A 471 -20.34 -17.47 -19.30
C GLN A 471 -20.56 -18.99 -19.27
N ARG A 472 -19.73 -19.69 -18.48
CA ARG A 472 -19.84 -21.14 -18.27
C ARG A 472 -21.13 -21.48 -17.50
N GLY A 473 -21.75 -22.60 -17.86
CA GLY A 473 -22.96 -23.08 -17.18
C GLY A 473 -22.67 -23.72 -15.81
N ASN A 474 -23.73 -24.06 -15.07
CA ASN A 474 -23.60 -24.78 -13.80
C ASN A 474 -23.71 -26.32 -13.94
N THR A 475 -23.40 -26.87 -15.12
CA THR A 475 -23.48 -28.31 -15.40
C THR A 475 -22.28 -28.76 -16.24
N VAL A 476 -21.80 -29.98 -15.99
CA VAL A 476 -20.70 -30.62 -16.75
C VAL A 476 -21.16 -31.81 -17.59
N TYR A 477 -22.42 -32.22 -17.44
CA TYR A 477 -23.09 -33.25 -18.21
C TYR A 477 -24.38 -32.68 -18.83
N GLY A 478 -24.75 -33.22 -19.98
CA GLY A 478 -26.02 -32.89 -20.62
C GLY A 478 -27.13 -33.82 -20.15
N THR A 479 -28.22 -33.25 -19.66
CA THR A 479 -29.43 -34.00 -19.29
C THR A 479 -30.61 -33.48 -20.11
N GLN A 480 -31.35 -34.40 -20.72
CA GLN A 480 -32.64 -34.06 -21.34
C GLN A 480 -33.60 -35.23 -21.28
N TRP A 481 -34.89 -34.93 -21.23
CA TRP A 481 -35.92 -35.96 -21.35
C TRP A 481 -36.07 -36.40 -22.81
N PRO A 482 -36.04 -37.70 -23.12
CA PRO A 482 -36.06 -38.20 -24.50
C PRO A 482 -37.37 -37.93 -25.26
N PHE A 483 -38.49 -37.67 -24.57
CA PHE A 483 -39.79 -37.57 -25.21
C PHE A 483 -40.33 -36.13 -25.27
N LYS A 484 -40.85 -35.73 -26.42
CA LYS A 484 -41.57 -34.46 -26.58
C LYS A 484 -42.93 -34.48 -25.87
N GLU A 485 -43.42 -33.31 -25.47
CA GLU A 485 -44.76 -33.18 -24.91
C GLU A 485 -45.83 -33.76 -25.85
N ASN A 486 -46.86 -34.36 -25.26
CA ASN A 486 -47.98 -35.05 -25.95
C ASN A 486 -47.59 -36.29 -26.80
N SER A 487 -46.36 -36.79 -26.74
CA SER A 487 -45.98 -38.06 -27.39
C SER A 487 -46.44 -39.29 -26.59
N VAL A 488 -46.53 -40.46 -27.25
CA VAL A 488 -46.92 -41.72 -26.58
C VAL A 488 -45.95 -42.07 -25.45
N GLY A 489 -44.63 -42.03 -25.72
CA GLY A 489 -43.61 -42.27 -24.70
C GLY A 489 -43.67 -41.30 -23.51
N GLN A 490 -44.03 -40.04 -23.74
CA GLN A 490 -44.27 -39.06 -22.67
C GLN A 490 -45.49 -39.43 -21.82
N ASN A 491 -46.60 -39.83 -22.46
CA ASN A 491 -47.84 -40.15 -21.75
C ASN A 491 -47.71 -41.40 -20.89
N VAL A 492 -46.99 -42.44 -21.37
CA VAL A 492 -46.75 -43.68 -20.63
C VAL A 492 -45.92 -43.44 -19.36
N HIS A 493 -44.94 -42.55 -19.42
CA HIS A 493 -44.03 -42.27 -18.30
C HIS A 493 -44.42 -41.03 -17.47
N LYS A 494 -45.63 -40.49 -17.67
CA LYS A 494 -46.07 -39.22 -17.05
C LYS A 494 -45.94 -39.24 -15.51
N SER A 495 -46.19 -40.38 -14.87
CA SER A 495 -46.14 -40.52 -13.41
C SER A 495 -44.72 -40.48 -12.83
N ILE A 496 -43.70 -40.87 -13.60
CA ILE A 496 -42.30 -40.96 -13.12
C ILE A 496 -41.42 -39.82 -13.64
N LYS A 497 -41.83 -39.16 -14.74
CA LYS A 497 -41.07 -38.10 -15.42
C LYS A 497 -40.53 -37.03 -14.45
N SER A 498 -41.41 -36.45 -13.64
CA SER A 498 -41.04 -35.30 -12.80
C SER A 498 -39.97 -35.67 -11.78
N ASN A 499 -40.03 -36.87 -11.21
CA ASN A 499 -39.04 -37.31 -10.23
C ASN A 499 -37.68 -37.56 -10.90
N LEU A 500 -37.67 -38.34 -12.00
CA LEU A 500 -36.44 -38.71 -12.70
C LEU A 500 -35.72 -37.51 -13.33
N ILE A 501 -36.44 -36.56 -13.92
CA ILE A 501 -35.83 -35.35 -14.50
C ILE A 501 -35.25 -34.46 -13.40
N ASN A 502 -35.96 -34.30 -12.28
CA ASN A 502 -35.47 -33.48 -11.19
C ASN A 502 -34.21 -34.09 -10.58
N GLU A 503 -34.19 -35.41 -10.38
CA GLU A 503 -33.03 -36.14 -9.90
C GLU A 503 -31.84 -36.01 -10.88
N ALA A 504 -32.02 -36.34 -12.16
CA ALA A 504 -30.98 -36.22 -13.16
C ALA A 504 -30.43 -34.77 -13.31
N ASN A 505 -31.31 -33.77 -13.29
CA ASN A 505 -30.88 -32.37 -13.34
C ASN A 505 -30.16 -31.92 -12.07
N ASN A 506 -30.54 -32.46 -10.90
CA ASN A 506 -29.85 -32.16 -9.65
C ASN A 506 -28.48 -32.85 -9.60
N GLU A 507 -28.37 -34.08 -10.09
CA GLU A 507 -27.11 -34.83 -10.20
C GLU A 507 -26.14 -34.23 -11.22
N ALA A 508 -26.63 -33.54 -12.26
CA ALA A 508 -25.79 -32.91 -13.28
C ALA A 508 -25.24 -31.53 -12.87
N LYS A 509 -25.77 -30.93 -11.79
CA LYS A 509 -25.31 -29.63 -11.28
C LYS A 509 -23.96 -29.77 -10.58
N ILE A 510 -23.13 -28.74 -10.72
CA ILE A 510 -21.81 -28.69 -10.08
C ILE A 510 -21.95 -28.51 -8.57
N ASP A 511 -22.75 -27.54 -8.11
CA ASP A 511 -22.90 -27.19 -6.68
C ASP A 511 -23.50 -28.31 -5.81
N ASN A 512 -24.08 -29.34 -6.43
CA ASN A 512 -24.76 -30.44 -5.75
C ASN A 512 -23.94 -31.75 -5.73
N ASN A 513 -22.80 -31.82 -6.43
CA ASN A 513 -22.06 -33.08 -6.62
C ASN A 513 -20.55 -32.82 -6.69
N ASP A 514 -19.80 -33.41 -5.75
CA ASP A 514 -18.35 -33.23 -5.62
C ASP A 514 -17.56 -33.76 -6.84
N GLU A 515 -18.04 -34.81 -7.51
CA GLU A 515 -17.41 -35.32 -8.73
C GLU A 515 -17.57 -34.34 -9.90
N ASN A 516 -18.73 -33.69 -10.00
CA ASN A 516 -18.96 -32.66 -11.02
C ASN A 516 -18.14 -31.41 -10.76
N TYR A 517 -18.03 -31.02 -9.49
CA TYR A 517 -17.12 -29.96 -9.05
C TYR A 517 -15.69 -30.27 -9.45
N ALA A 518 -15.18 -31.46 -9.11
CA ALA A 518 -13.85 -31.90 -9.53
C ALA A 518 -13.68 -31.90 -11.05
N LYS A 519 -14.69 -32.37 -11.80
CA LYS A 519 -14.66 -32.38 -13.28
C LYS A 519 -14.58 -30.97 -13.87
N GLU A 520 -15.36 -30.02 -13.36
CA GLU A 520 -15.27 -28.62 -13.79
C GLU A 520 -13.88 -28.04 -13.50
N LEU A 521 -13.30 -28.32 -12.32
CA LEU A 521 -11.94 -27.88 -11.99
C LEU A 521 -10.87 -28.44 -12.94
N VAL A 522 -11.04 -29.69 -13.41
CA VAL A 522 -10.17 -30.29 -14.43
C VAL A 522 -10.31 -29.57 -15.78
N ILE A 523 -11.54 -29.25 -16.18
CA ILE A 523 -11.78 -28.50 -17.43
C ILE A 523 -11.17 -27.10 -17.33
N LEU A 524 -11.35 -26.41 -16.20
CA LEU A 524 -10.76 -25.09 -15.96
C LEU A 524 -9.23 -25.13 -16.04
N ASP A 525 -8.60 -26.11 -15.38
CA ASP A 525 -7.14 -26.27 -15.46
C ASP A 525 -6.67 -26.53 -16.91
N TYR A 526 -7.39 -27.37 -17.66
CA TYR A 526 -7.12 -27.60 -19.08
C TYR A 526 -7.19 -26.31 -19.91
N LEU A 527 -8.24 -25.49 -19.72
CA LEU A 527 -8.42 -24.25 -20.47
C LEU A 527 -7.41 -23.18 -20.06
N LEU A 528 -7.06 -23.09 -18.78
CA LEU A 528 -6.03 -22.18 -18.26
C LEU A 528 -4.64 -22.47 -18.86
N ARG A 529 -4.32 -23.74 -19.10
CA ARG A 529 -3.05 -24.16 -19.71
C ARG A 529 -2.83 -23.64 -21.13
N TYR A 530 -3.90 -23.25 -21.86
CA TYR A 530 -3.74 -22.57 -23.16
C TYR A 530 -2.97 -21.26 -23.03
N PHE A 531 -3.02 -20.63 -21.85
CA PHE A 531 -2.36 -19.36 -21.56
C PHE A 531 -1.09 -19.54 -20.72
N GLY A 532 -0.59 -20.78 -20.57
CA GLY A 532 0.60 -21.09 -19.80
C GLY A 532 0.45 -20.93 -18.29
N VAL A 533 -0.79 -20.86 -17.77
CA VAL A 533 -1.09 -20.78 -16.34
C VAL A 533 -1.79 -22.04 -15.87
N GLN A 534 -1.72 -22.31 -14.57
CA GLN A 534 -2.34 -23.46 -13.91
C GLN A 534 -3.40 -22.99 -12.93
N ARG A 535 -4.39 -23.83 -12.69
CA ARG A 535 -5.40 -23.60 -11.66
C ARG A 535 -4.74 -23.65 -10.27
N ALA A 536 -5.20 -22.82 -9.34
CA ALA A 536 -4.76 -22.88 -7.95
C ALA A 536 -5.14 -24.21 -7.28
N THR A 537 -4.44 -24.55 -6.20
CA THR A 537 -4.87 -25.63 -5.30
C THR A 537 -6.04 -25.11 -4.45
N PRO A 538 -7.15 -25.85 -4.31
CA PRO A 538 -8.26 -25.40 -3.46
C PRO A 538 -7.78 -25.20 -2.01
N PRO A 539 -8.02 -24.03 -1.40
CA PRO A 539 -7.64 -23.78 -0.01
C PRO A 539 -8.48 -24.66 0.93
N LEU A 540 -7.90 -25.03 2.08
CA LEU A 540 -8.66 -25.67 3.15
C LEU A 540 -9.54 -24.62 3.83
N PRO A 541 -10.84 -24.88 4.06
CA PRO A 541 -11.70 -23.91 4.74
C PRO A 541 -11.23 -23.69 6.19
N PRO A 542 -11.31 -22.44 6.70
CA PRO A 542 -10.82 -22.09 8.04
C PRO A 542 -11.63 -22.71 9.19
N SER A 543 -12.89 -23.13 8.93
CA SER A 543 -13.80 -23.71 9.94
C SER A 543 -14.16 -25.18 9.67
N SER A 544 -14.62 -25.90 10.70
CA SER A 544 -15.13 -27.28 10.61
C SER A 544 -16.62 -27.37 10.27
N GLN A 545 -17.29 -26.26 9.93
CA GLN A 545 -18.71 -26.27 9.59
C GLN A 545 -18.93 -26.60 8.11
N LEU A 546 -19.92 -27.47 7.84
CA LEU A 546 -20.27 -27.91 6.48
C LEU A 546 -20.81 -26.76 5.61
N SER A 547 -21.46 -25.74 6.19
CA SER A 547 -21.93 -24.54 5.48
C SER A 547 -20.77 -23.77 4.85
N ASP A 548 -19.74 -23.51 5.67
CA ASP A 548 -18.59 -22.67 5.31
C ASP A 548 -17.74 -23.36 4.24
N SER A 549 -17.75 -24.70 4.21
CA SER A 549 -17.08 -25.48 3.18
C SER A 549 -17.70 -25.34 1.79
N LYS A 550 -19.04 -25.23 1.69
CA LYS A 550 -19.73 -25.08 0.40
C LYS A 550 -19.62 -23.67 -0.14
N GLU A 551 -19.75 -22.66 0.73
CA GLU A 551 -19.55 -21.26 0.34
C GLU A 551 -18.10 -21.04 -0.13
N SER A 552 -17.11 -21.60 0.58
CA SER A 552 -15.71 -21.55 0.16
C SER A 552 -15.45 -22.27 -1.17
N GLN A 553 -16.07 -23.43 -1.41
CA GLN A 553 -15.97 -24.13 -2.70
C GLN A 553 -16.56 -23.31 -3.85
N GLN A 554 -17.71 -22.65 -3.61
CA GLN A 554 -18.40 -21.83 -4.60
C GLN A 554 -17.59 -20.56 -4.91
N ASP A 555 -17.03 -19.92 -3.88
CA ASP A 555 -16.13 -18.77 -4.02
C ASP A 555 -14.87 -19.13 -4.81
N PHE A 556 -14.24 -20.25 -4.47
CA PHE A 556 -13.07 -20.75 -5.18
C PHE A 556 -13.39 -21.03 -6.66
N LEU A 557 -14.51 -21.72 -6.94
CA LEU A 557 -14.91 -22.02 -8.31
C LEU A 557 -15.19 -20.74 -9.11
N SER A 558 -15.91 -19.79 -8.51
CA SER A 558 -16.17 -18.47 -9.10
C SER A 558 -14.86 -17.75 -9.44
N THR A 559 -13.93 -17.72 -8.48
CA THR A 559 -12.58 -17.15 -8.64
C THR A 559 -11.84 -17.76 -9.83
N GLN A 560 -11.79 -19.09 -9.94
CA GLN A 560 -11.06 -19.76 -11.03
C GLN A 560 -11.74 -19.56 -12.39
N ARG A 561 -13.08 -19.46 -12.42
CA ARG A 561 -13.83 -19.14 -13.65
C ARG A 561 -13.56 -17.72 -14.12
N GLU A 562 -13.56 -16.76 -13.20
CA GLU A 562 -13.25 -15.37 -13.52
C GLU A 562 -11.78 -15.17 -13.90
N TYR A 563 -10.88 -15.93 -13.27
CA TYR A 563 -9.47 -15.96 -13.67
C TYR A 563 -9.30 -16.38 -15.13
N LEU A 564 -9.99 -17.44 -15.57
CA LEU A 564 -10.02 -17.85 -16.97
C LEU A 564 -10.67 -16.80 -17.87
N ALA A 565 -11.82 -16.26 -17.46
CA ALA A 565 -12.61 -15.31 -18.24
C ALA A 565 -11.88 -13.99 -18.49
N GLN A 566 -11.04 -13.53 -17.55
CA GLN A 566 -10.33 -12.27 -17.61
C GLN A 566 -8.87 -12.42 -18.07
N GLN A 567 -8.42 -13.63 -18.42
CA GLN A 567 -7.00 -13.93 -18.64
C GLN A 567 -6.32 -13.05 -19.70
N SER A 568 -7.05 -12.65 -20.76
CA SER A 568 -6.53 -11.74 -21.79
C SER A 568 -6.18 -10.35 -21.23
N ASN A 569 -6.99 -9.83 -20.31
CA ASN A 569 -6.73 -8.55 -19.66
C ASN A 569 -5.65 -8.67 -18.57
N LEU A 570 -5.70 -9.74 -17.77
CA LEU A 570 -4.73 -10.01 -16.70
C LEU A 570 -3.31 -10.17 -17.25
N ALA A 571 -3.16 -10.86 -18.38
CA ALA A 571 -1.87 -11.02 -19.05
C ALA A 571 -1.36 -9.70 -19.64
N TYR A 572 -2.24 -8.90 -20.25
CA TYR A 572 -1.87 -7.60 -20.82
C TYR A 572 -1.40 -6.61 -19.75
N GLN A 573 -2.10 -6.54 -18.61
CA GLN A 573 -1.83 -5.60 -17.52
C GLN A 573 -0.92 -6.18 -16.42
N ARG A 574 -0.07 -7.16 -16.75
CA ARG A 574 0.72 -7.94 -15.78
C ARG A 574 1.49 -7.11 -14.75
N ASN A 575 2.19 -6.07 -15.21
CA ASN A 575 3.04 -5.20 -14.38
C ASN A 575 2.39 -3.85 -14.06
N ASN A 576 1.22 -3.58 -14.65
CA ASN A 576 0.51 -2.33 -14.52
C ASN A 576 -0.27 -2.31 -13.21
N ILE A 577 -0.07 -1.27 -12.42
CA ILE A 577 -0.74 -1.06 -11.15
C ILE A 577 -1.61 0.19 -11.23
N ARG A 578 -2.90 -0.05 -10.98
CA ARG A 578 -3.90 1.00 -10.85
C ARG A 578 -4.17 1.20 -9.38
N ILE A 579 -4.02 2.46 -8.96
CA ILE A 579 -4.25 2.85 -7.56
C ILE A 579 -5.75 2.94 -7.28
N ASP A 580 -6.53 3.37 -8.26
CA ASP A 580 -7.95 3.65 -8.15
C ASP A 580 -8.87 2.43 -8.32
N LYS A 581 -8.33 1.23 -8.51
CA LYS A 581 -9.10 -0.01 -8.67
C LYS A 581 -8.28 -1.25 -8.31
N VAL A 582 -8.95 -2.37 -8.09
CA VAL A 582 -8.30 -3.67 -7.92
C VAL A 582 -7.48 -4.00 -9.18
N SER A 583 -6.17 -4.03 -9.03
CA SER A 583 -5.23 -4.19 -10.15
C SER A 583 -5.21 -5.62 -10.69
N ALA A 584 -4.79 -5.79 -11.95
CA ALA A 584 -4.62 -7.11 -12.56
C ALA A 584 -3.64 -8.00 -11.76
N LEU A 585 -2.58 -7.41 -11.22
CA LEU A 585 -1.65 -8.10 -10.33
C LEU A 585 -2.35 -8.64 -9.07
N GLN A 586 -3.16 -7.82 -8.41
CA GLN A 586 -3.92 -8.26 -7.22
C GLN A 586 -4.88 -9.39 -7.57
N LYS A 587 -5.61 -9.31 -8.69
CA LYS A 587 -6.48 -10.39 -9.17
C LYS A 587 -5.72 -11.68 -9.48
N ARG A 588 -4.53 -11.59 -10.06
CA ARG A 588 -3.70 -12.77 -10.36
C ARG A 588 -3.17 -13.44 -9.08
N ILE A 589 -2.71 -12.65 -8.11
CA ILE A 589 -2.30 -13.15 -6.78
C ILE A 589 -3.50 -13.83 -6.11
N ALA A 590 -4.67 -13.18 -6.11
CA ALA A 590 -5.92 -13.73 -5.60
C ALA A 590 -6.27 -15.09 -6.23
N ALA A 591 -6.22 -15.17 -7.56
CA ALA A 591 -6.48 -16.41 -8.28
C ALA A 591 -5.49 -17.52 -7.95
N ARG A 592 -4.20 -17.21 -7.77
CA ARG A 592 -3.17 -18.19 -7.40
C ARG A 592 -3.31 -18.71 -5.98
N LEU A 593 -3.62 -17.82 -5.04
CA LEU A 593 -3.90 -18.20 -3.65
C LEU A 593 -5.23 -18.95 -3.53
N GLY A 594 -6.11 -18.84 -4.54
CA GLY A 594 -7.46 -19.40 -4.50
C GLY A 594 -8.42 -18.57 -3.65
N LEU A 595 -8.12 -17.28 -3.46
CA LEU A 595 -8.84 -16.34 -2.60
C LEU A 595 -9.30 -15.15 -3.45
N GLY A 596 -10.46 -15.24 -4.11
CA GLY A 596 -10.77 -14.28 -5.18
C GLY A 596 -12.17 -13.70 -5.22
N GLY A 597 -13.07 -14.02 -4.30
CA GLY A 597 -14.47 -13.56 -4.32
C GLY A 597 -14.68 -12.14 -4.82
N GLU A 598 -14.43 -11.14 -3.97
CA GLU A 598 -14.71 -9.74 -4.31
C GLU A 598 -13.71 -9.15 -5.33
N CYS A 599 -12.49 -9.69 -5.44
CA CYS A 599 -11.45 -9.16 -6.33
C CYS A 599 -11.85 -9.20 -7.82
N PHE A 600 -12.65 -10.18 -8.22
CA PHE A 600 -13.06 -10.36 -9.61
C PHE A 600 -14.38 -9.67 -9.97
N SER A 601 -15.09 -9.11 -8.98
CA SER A 601 -16.30 -8.30 -9.17
C SER A 601 -16.08 -7.15 -10.17
N GLU A 602 -17.11 -6.82 -10.95
CA GLU A 602 -17.07 -5.66 -11.86
C GLU A 602 -16.91 -4.34 -11.08
N THR A 603 -17.53 -4.27 -9.90
CA THR A 603 -17.46 -3.13 -8.98
C THR A 603 -17.09 -3.64 -7.58
N PRO A 604 -15.79 -3.86 -7.31
CA PRO A 604 -15.34 -4.47 -6.08
C PRO A 604 -15.58 -3.56 -4.87
N GLU A 605 -16.17 -4.11 -3.81
CA GLU A 605 -16.22 -3.48 -2.49
C GLU A 605 -14.85 -3.56 -1.82
N LEU A 606 -14.15 -2.42 -1.76
CA LEU A 606 -12.75 -2.37 -1.31
C LEU A 606 -12.54 -2.80 0.15
N ASP A 607 -13.56 -2.74 1.00
CA ASP A 607 -13.52 -3.19 2.40
C ASP A 607 -13.80 -4.70 2.58
N LYS A 608 -14.13 -5.42 1.51
CA LYS A 608 -14.40 -6.87 1.51
C LYS A 608 -13.36 -7.67 0.73
N LEU A 609 -12.21 -7.07 0.42
CA LEU A 609 -11.16 -7.77 -0.31
C LEU A 609 -10.52 -8.85 0.57
N PRO A 610 -10.15 -10.01 0.00
CA PRO A 610 -9.52 -11.10 0.75
C PRO A 610 -8.12 -10.74 1.28
N PHE A 611 -7.46 -9.76 0.65
CA PHE A 611 -6.17 -9.20 1.06
C PHE A 611 -5.93 -7.86 0.38
N TYR A 612 -4.96 -7.11 0.89
CA TYR A 612 -4.60 -5.79 0.40
C TYR A 612 -3.16 -5.72 -0.09
N LEU A 613 -2.97 -5.07 -1.23
CA LEU A 613 -1.65 -4.85 -1.84
C LEU A 613 -1.32 -3.35 -1.79
N ILE A 614 -0.26 -2.99 -1.05
CA ILE A 614 0.12 -1.60 -0.84
C ILE A 614 1.55 -1.40 -1.34
N GLU A 615 1.70 -0.52 -2.31
CA GLU A 615 3.01 -0.09 -2.81
C GLU A 615 3.52 1.05 -1.93
N HIS A 616 4.69 0.88 -1.31
CA HIS A 616 5.21 1.86 -0.36
C HIS A 616 5.43 3.22 -1.04
N ARG A 617 5.85 3.22 -2.31
CA ARG A 617 6.03 4.43 -3.13
C ARG A 617 4.80 5.36 -3.17
N GLN A 618 3.58 4.84 -3.02
CA GLN A 618 2.35 5.64 -3.00
C GLN A 618 2.19 6.44 -1.69
N LEU A 619 2.84 5.99 -0.61
CA LEU A 619 2.84 6.64 0.69
C LEU A 619 3.94 7.72 0.81
N LEU A 620 4.63 8.04 -0.29
CA LEU A 620 5.60 9.14 -0.33
C LEU A 620 4.97 10.43 -0.85
N PRO A 621 5.14 11.56 -0.13
CA PRO A 621 4.69 12.86 -0.60
C PRO A 621 5.56 13.37 -1.75
N VAL A 622 5.05 14.36 -2.49
CA VAL A 622 5.83 15.09 -3.49
C VAL A 622 6.89 15.94 -2.80
N LYS A 623 8.12 15.92 -3.35
CA LYS A 623 9.23 16.73 -2.82
C LYS A 623 8.86 18.21 -2.95
N PRO A 624 8.82 18.98 -1.85
CA PRO A 624 8.50 20.40 -1.90
C PRO A 624 9.60 21.22 -2.59
N ASP A 625 9.24 22.38 -3.13
CA ASP A 625 10.19 23.37 -3.63
C ASP A 625 10.86 24.09 -2.45
N GLU A 626 12.20 24.03 -2.38
CA GLU A 626 13.01 24.55 -1.27
C GLU A 626 12.79 26.05 -1.01
N LYS A 627 12.29 26.81 -1.99
CA LYS A 627 11.96 28.23 -1.86
C LYS A 627 10.95 28.54 -0.74
N PHE A 628 10.07 27.59 -0.40
CA PHE A 628 9.01 27.78 0.60
C PHE A 628 9.32 27.12 1.95
N ASN A 629 10.59 26.84 2.23
CA ASN A 629 11.00 26.30 3.53
C ASN A 629 10.89 27.34 4.67
N GLU A 630 10.91 28.64 4.33
CA GLU A 630 10.70 29.73 5.28
C GLU A 630 9.22 30.09 5.42
N LYS A 631 8.82 30.59 6.60
CA LYS A 631 7.45 31.01 6.91
C LYS A 631 6.96 32.12 5.97
N GLN A 632 5.81 31.89 5.37
CA GLN A 632 5.10 32.78 4.45
C GLN A 632 3.77 33.23 5.06
N THR A 633 3.38 34.47 4.79
CA THR A 633 2.03 34.96 5.12
C THR A 633 1.10 34.74 3.92
N PRO A 634 -0.07 34.12 4.09
CA PRO A 634 -1.04 33.94 3.01
C PRO A 634 -1.66 35.29 2.60
N ASN A 635 -1.95 35.48 1.31
CA ASN A 635 -2.60 36.69 0.80
C ASN A 635 -4.13 36.64 0.95
N ASN A 636 -4.72 35.46 0.80
CA ASN A 636 -6.15 35.23 0.99
C ASN A 636 -6.39 33.84 1.60
N LEU A 637 -7.48 33.71 2.38
CA LEU A 637 -7.96 32.46 2.96
C LEU A 637 -9.47 32.35 2.73
N GLU A 638 -9.90 31.26 2.10
CA GLU A 638 -11.31 30.93 1.94
C GLU A 638 -11.57 29.53 2.50
N ILE A 639 -12.53 29.43 3.42
CA ILE A 639 -12.97 28.15 3.97
C ILE A 639 -14.42 27.93 3.51
N GLN A 640 -14.64 26.90 2.68
CA GLN A 640 -15.95 26.55 2.14
C GLN A 640 -16.13 25.03 2.22
N ASP A 641 -17.27 24.58 2.73
CA ASP A 641 -17.59 23.17 2.95
C ASP A 641 -16.48 22.43 3.74
N ASN A 642 -15.72 21.55 3.05
CA ASN A 642 -14.62 20.76 3.57
C ASN A 642 -13.25 21.17 2.99
N GLU A 643 -13.14 22.37 2.43
CA GLU A 643 -11.94 22.87 1.77
C GLU A 643 -11.41 24.14 2.44
N VAL A 644 -10.09 24.18 2.65
CA VAL A 644 -9.35 25.38 3.06
C VAL A 644 -8.49 25.82 1.87
N LYS A 645 -8.85 26.93 1.24
CA LYS A 645 -8.17 27.50 0.08
C LYS A 645 -7.28 28.64 0.51
N ILE A 646 -5.99 28.52 0.23
CA ILE A 646 -4.97 29.53 0.57
C ILE A 646 -4.42 30.08 -0.74
N THR A 647 -4.45 31.41 -0.88
CA THR A 647 -3.86 32.10 -2.04
C THR A 647 -2.58 32.80 -1.62
N HIS A 648 -1.52 32.61 -2.38
CA HIS A 648 -0.27 33.37 -2.24
C HIS A 648 0.27 33.75 -3.62
N ASN A 649 0.59 35.01 -3.83
CA ASN A 649 0.97 35.51 -5.15
C ASN A 649 2.31 34.92 -5.61
N GLY A 650 2.38 34.46 -6.86
CA GLY A 650 3.63 33.99 -7.47
C GLY A 650 4.06 32.57 -7.10
N ILE A 651 3.11 31.74 -6.64
CA ILE A 651 3.35 30.30 -6.38
C ILE A 651 2.97 29.40 -7.55
N ALA A 652 2.29 29.93 -8.58
CA ALA A 652 1.86 29.17 -9.73
C ALA A 652 3.00 28.31 -10.33
N ASN A 653 2.72 27.02 -10.50
CA ASN A 653 3.65 25.98 -10.99
C ASN A 653 4.84 25.63 -10.08
N GLN A 654 4.98 26.26 -8.90
CA GLN A 654 6.03 25.91 -7.92
C GLN A 654 5.49 24.98 -6.82
N ILE A 655 4.29 25.25 -6.33
CA ILE A 655 3.57 24.37 -5.40
C ILE A 655 2.85 23.26 -6.17
N LYS A 656 2.93 22.04 -5.66
CA LYS A 656 2.38 20.84 -6.31
C LYS A 656 1.33 20.15 -5.44
N GLN A 657 0.41 19.46 -6.10
CA GLN A 657 -0.48 18.50 -5.44
C GLN A 657 0.37 17.42 -4.74
N ASP A 658 -0.12 16.92 -3.59
CA ASP A 658 0.52 15.91 -2.73
C ASP A 658 1.81 16.39 -2.02
N GLN A 659 2.05 17.71 -2.00
CA GLN A 659 3.06 18.36 -1.18
C GLN A 659 2.54 18.57 0.26
N LEU A 660 3.42 18.44 1.25
CA LEU A 660 3.11 18.68 2.66
C LEU A 660 3.57 20.07 3.11
N ILE A 661 2.70 20.77 3.83
CA ILE A 661 2.97 22.07 4.45
C ILE A 661 2.64 22.05 5.94
N ASN A 662 3.21 22.99 6.68
CA ASN A 662 2.79 23.30 8.04
C ASN A 662 2.01 24.61 8.05
N LEU A 663 0.97 24.68 8.86
CA LEU A 663 0.28 25.92 9.21
C LEU A 663 0.64 26.29 10.64
N SER A 664 1.07 27.52 10.88
CA SER A 664 1.41 27.99 12.21
C SER A 664 0.73 29.31 12.53
N PHE A 665 0.24 29.45 13.75
CA PHE A 665 -0.40 30.66 14.26
C PHE A 665 -0.12 30.80 15.76
N SER A 666 -0.24 32.03 16.28
CA SER A 666 0.05 32.32 17.69
C SER A 666 -1.19 32.86 18.40
N GLU A 667 -1.44 32.39 19.61
CA GLU A 667 -2.51 32.88 20.49
C GLU A 667 -1.88 33.41 21.78
N ARG A 668 -2.50 34.43 22.40
CA ARG A 668 -2.15 34.87 23.75
C ARG A 668 -2.96 34.08 24.76
N ASP A 669 -2.31 33.54 25.78
CA ASP A 669 -3.01 32.93 26.92
C ASP A 669 -3.52 33.99 27.92
N GLU A 670 -4.24 33.54 28.95
CA GLU A 670 -4.84 34.38 30.00
C GLU A 670 -3.80 35.22 30.79
N TYR A 671 -2.50 34.92 30.64
CA TYR A 671 -1.39 35.57 31.31
C TYR A 671 -0.51 36.41 30.38
N GLU A 672 -1.01 36.75 29.19
CA GLU A 672 -0.30 37.48 28.14
C GLU A 672 0.91 36.76 27.51
N ASN A 673 1.12 35.46 27.76
CA ASN A 673 2.17 34.71 27.07
C ASN A 673 1.74 34.32 25.66
N THR A 674 2.68 34.39 24.71
CA THR A 674 2.41 34.01 23.32
C THR A 674 2.69 32.51 23.12
N LYS A 675 1.65 31.73 22.83
CA LYS A 675 1.74 30.31 22.46
C LYS A 675 1.64 30.16 20.95
N THR A 676 2.61 29.47 20.36
CA THR A 676 2.60 29.17 18.92
C THR A 676 2.15 27.75 18.69
N PHE A 677 1.09 27.60 17.88
CA PHE A 677 0.56 26.32 17.43
C PHE A 677 1.07 26.05 16.02
N THR A 678 1.54 24.83 15.77
CA THR A 678 1.93 24.39 14.42
C THR A 678 1.20 23.11 14.05
N LEU A 679 0.25 23.21 13.12
CA LEU A 679 -0.39 22.07 12.47
C LEU A 679 0.59 21.51 11.44
N GLN A 680 1.12 20.33 11.71
CA GLN A 680 2.14 19.70 10.87
C GLN A 680 1.50 18.90 9.74
N ASN A 681 2.23 18.74 8.63
CA ASN A 681 1.94 17.80 7.54
C ASN A 681 0.54 17.91 6.92
N GLN A 682 0.07 19.14 6.72
CA GLN A 682 -1.14 19.41 5.98
C GLN A 682 -0.89 19.21 4.49
N MET A 683 -1.60 18.26 3.88
CA MET A 683 -1.39 17.91 2.49
C MET A 683 -2.21 18.78 1.54
N ILE A 684 -1.55 19.28 0.50
CA ILE A 684 -2.18 19.99 -0.61
C ILE A 684 -2.89 18.99 -1.52
N THR A 685 -4.22 19.07 -1.59
CA THR A 685 -5.05 18.17 -2.42
C THR A 685 -5.28 18.72 -3.82
N GLN A 686 -5.22 20.04 -4.02
CA GLN A 686 -5.40 20.67 -5.33
C GLN A 686 -4.60 21.98 -5.42
N VAL A 687 -4.15 22.33 -6.63
CA VAL A 687 -3.52 23.61 -6.95
C VAL A 687 -4.17 24.20 -8.20
N THR A 688 -4.60 25.45 -8.13
CA THR A 688 -5.23 26.20 -9.23
C THR A 688 -4.63 27.61 -9.28
N GLY A 689 -3.74 27.87 -10.25
CA GLY A 689 -3.05 29.15 -10.34
C GLY A 689 -2.21 29.44 -9.09
N ASP A 690 -2.50 30.56 -8.43
CA ASP A 690 -1.83 31.01 -7.19
C ASP A 690 -2.56 30.55 -5.91
N THR A 691 -3.55 29.66 -6.03
CA THR A 691 -4.32 29.11 -4.91
C THR A 691 -4.06 27.62 -4.77
N PHE A 692 -3.79 27.16 -3.55
CA PHE A 692 -3.76 25.75 -3.21
C PHE A 692 -4.83 25.42 -2.18
N THR A 693 -5.28 24.17 -2.18
CA THR A 693 -6.40 23.69 -1.37
C THR A 693 -5.93 22.56 -0.46
N LEU A 694 -6.36 22.64 0.81
CA LEU A 694 -6.28 21.57 1.80
C LEU A 694 -7.68 21.01 2.00
N ASN A 695 -7.80 19.70 2.18
CA ASN A 695 -9.08 19.06 2.47
C ASN A 695 -9.17 18.71 3.95
N ILE A 696 -10.23 19.19 4.60
CA ILE A 696 -10.50 18.99 6.03
C ILE A 696 -10.68 17.50 6.35
N ASN A 697 -11.32 16.72 5.47
CA ASN A 697 -11.53 15.28 5.67
C ASN A 697 -10.22 14.48 5.63
N ASN A 698 -9.12 15.10 5.17
CA ASN A 698 -7.81 14.46 5.11
C ASN A 698 -6.99 14.64 6.40
N SER A 699 -7.40 15.57 7.29
CA SER A 699 -6.69 15.85 8.55
C SER A 699 -7.66 16.27 9.65
N SER A 700 -7.78 15.44 10.68
CA SER A 700 -8.52 15.75 11.90
C SER A 700 -7.95 16.97 12.63
N ASP A 701 -6.63 17.19 12.56
CA ASP A 701 -5.99 18.40 13.07
C ASP A 701 -6.50 19.66 12.36
N LEU A 702 -6.67 19.61 11.04
CA LEU A 702 -7.23 20.72 10.28
C LEU A 702 -8.71 20.95 10.62
N GLU A 703 -9.48 19.88 10.77
CA GLU A 703 -10.89 19.95 11.16
C GLU A 703 -11.08 20.61 12.52
N ASN A 704 -10.32 20.17 13.52
CA ASN A 704 -10.40 20.66 14.89
C ASN A 704 -9.92 22.12 15.04
N ASN A 705 -9.10 22.61 14.11
CA ASN A 705 -8.49 23.95 14.21
C ASN A 705 -8.96 24.94 13.13
N LYS A 706 -9.94 24.59 12.28
CA LYS A 706 -10.41 25.45 11.17
C LYS A 706 -10.87 26.85 11.61
N ASP A 707 -11.58 26.95 12.73
CA ASP A 707 -12.07 28.23 13.24
C ASP A 707 -10.94 29.09 13.82
N LYS A 708 -9.92 28.44 14.40
CA LYS A 708 -8.70 29.10 14.88
C LYS A 708 -7.86 29.62 13.72
N ILE A 709 -7.70 28.84 12.65
CA ILE A 709 -7.00 29.25 11.43
C ILE A 709 -7.68 30.47 10.81
N LYS A 710 -9.01 30.49 10.76
CA LYS A 710 -9.77 31.64 10.25
C LYS A 710 -9.53 32.89 11.09
N THR A 711 -9.65 32.76 12.41
CA THR A 711 -9.39 33.85 13.37
C THR A 711 -7.95 34.37 13.25
N ALA A 712 -6.99 33.46 13.11
CA ALA A 712 -5.58 33.76 12.93
C ALA A 712 -5.30 34.57 11.64
N PHE A 713 -5.95 34.18 10.54
CA PHE A 713 -5.85 34.92 9.28
C PHE A 713 -6.42 36.34 9.39
N GLU A 714 -7.60 36.49 10.00
CA GLU A 714 -8.23 37.80 10.23
C GLU A 714 -7.36 38.72 11.11
N GLN A 715 -6.56 38.15 12.01
CA GLN A 715 -5.60 38.85 12.87
C GLN A 715 -4.22 39.07 12.22
N GLY A 716 -3.98 38.54 11.02
CA GLY A 716 -2.70 38.65 10.31
C GLY A 716 -1.54 37.85 10.94
N ASN A 717 -1.82 36.84 11.77
CA ASN A 717 -0.81 36.02 12.45
C ASN A 717 -0.68 34.59 11.88
N LEU A 718 -1.48 34.24 10.86
CA LEU A 718 -1.39 32.94 10.18
C LEU A 718 -0.16 32.90 9.25
N LEU A 719 0.65 31.86 9.41
CA LEU A 719 1.83 31.59 8.61
C LEU A 719 1.79 30.16 8.05
N TRP A 720 2.40 29.95 6.89
CA TRP A 720 2.57 28.62 6.29
C TRP A 720 4.00 28.42 5.77
N GLN A 721 4.47 27.19 5.72
CA GLN A 721 5.76 26.82 5.12
C GLN A 721 5.73 25.36 4.68
N ASN A 722 6.71 24.91 3.91
CA ASN A 722 6.92 23.48 3.68
C ASN A 722 7.09 22.75 5.01
N SER A 723 6.54 21.54 5.11
CA SER A 723 6.81 20.73 6.29
C SER A 723 8.27 20.29 6.29
N PRO A 724 9.06 20.63 7.33
CA PRO A 724 10.44 20.19 7.43
C PRO A 724 10.53 18.69 7.73
N ILE A 725 9.55 18.12 8.46
CA ILE A 725 9.53 16.73 8.91
C ILE A 725 8.24 16.10 8.42
N TRP A 726 8.34 15.09 7.56
CA TRP A 726 7.15 14.45 7.01
C TRP A 726 6.78 13.14 7.72
N MET A 727 7.73 12.48 8.39
CA MET A 727 7.45 11.22 9.08
C MET A 727 8.36 11.05 10.30
N LYS A 728 7.84 10.41 11.33
CA LYS A 728 8.61 9.95 12.49
C LYS A 728 8.77 8.43 12.43
N ASP A 729 9.88 7.93 12.92
CA ASP A 729 10.17 6.51 13.00
C ASP A 729 9.31 5.77 14.05
N MET A 730 9.24 4.43 13.97
CA MET A 730 8.39 3.57 14.80
C MET A 730 8.96 3.36 16.21
N ASP A 731 8.12 3.40 17.24
CA ASP A 731 8.49 3.05 18.63
C ASP A 731 7.66 1.85 19.06
N TYR A 732 8.29 0.87 19.71
CA TYR A 732 7.60 -0.32 20.21
C TYR A 732 7.71 -0.38 21.72
N GLN A 733 6.60 -0.65 22.40
CA GLN A 733 6.64 -0.89 23.84
C GLN A 733 7.34 -2.23 24.13
N LEU A 734 8.14 -2.29 25.20
CA LEU A 734 8.79 -3.51 25.63
C LEU A 734 7.81 -4.41 26.39
N VAL A 735 7.58 -5.61 25.86
CA VAL A 735 6.80 -6.66 26.52
C VAL A 735 7.60 -7.97 26.48
N TYR A 736 7.85 -8.59 27.63
CA TYR A 736 8.58 -9.87 27.68
C TYR A 736 7.66 -11.06 27.40
N ALA A 737 8.13 -12.01 26.60
CA ALA A 737 7.44 -13.28 26.38
C ALA A 737 7.79 -14.29 27.48
N ASN A 738 6.83 -15.12 27.88
CA ASN A 738 7.02 -16.19 28.87
C ASN A 738 7.70 -17.43 28.23
N LYS A 739 8.91 -17.29 27.70
CA LYS A 739 9.73 -18.38 27.13
C LYS A 739 11.05 -18.55 27.87
N LEU A 740 11.54 -19.78 27.97
CA LEU A 740 12.87 -20.09 28.51
C LEU A 740 13.97 -19.44 27.66
N HIS A 741 14.98 -18.87 28.31
CA HIS A 741 16.11 -18.19 27.66
C HIS A 741 17.37 -18.29 28.55
N LYS A 742 18.52 -17.90 28.00
CA LYS A 742 19.81 -17.83 28.71
C LYS A 742 20.00 -16.46 29.36
N ASP A 743 20.89 -16.33 30.33
CA ASP A 743 21.08 -15.10 31.13
C ASP A 743 21.33 -13.81 30.31
N ASN A 744 21.90 -13.92 29.09
CA ASN A 744 22.18 -12.78 28.18
C ASN A 744 21.17 -12.63 27.03
N GLU A 745 20.05 -13.34 27.08
CA GLU A 745 19.04 -13.38 26.03
C GLU A 745 17.66 -13.16 26.64
N ARG A 746 16.78 -12.42 25.97
CA ARG A 746 15.39 -12.26 26.40
C ARG A 746 14.46 -12.32 25.20
N TRP A 747 13.40 -13.11 25.33
CA TRP A 747 12.29 -13.07 24.38
C TRP A 747 11.40 -11.88 24.69
N ILE A 748 11.18 -11.05 23.68
CA ILE A 748 10.14 -10.02 23.69
C ILE A 748 9.00 -10.46 22.79
N THR A 749 7.80 -9.98 23.10
CA THR A 749 6.61 -10.12 22.27
C THR A 749 6.10 -8.72 21.93
N ILE A 750 5.38 -8.62 20.83
CA ILE A 750 4.71 -7.39 20.44
C ILE A 750 3.27 -7.48 20.91
N ASN A 751 2.77 -6.42 21.53
CA ASN A 751 1.38 -6.32 21.98
C ASN A 751 0.42 -6.57 20.81
N ASP A 752 -0.77 -7.10 21.06
CA ASP A 752 -1.76 -7.38 20.03
C ASP A 752 -2.19 -6.13 19.27
N GLU A 753 -2.21 -4.97 19.94
CA GLU A 753 -2.46 -3.64 19.38
C GLU A 753 -1.30 -3.07 18.53
N SER A 754 -0.11 -3.67 18.62
CA SER A 754 1.08 -3.26 17.86
C SER A 754 1.37 -4.20 16.70
N TYR A 755 1.90 -3.63 15.62
CA TYR A 755 2.21 -4.34 14.39
C TYR A 755 3.64 -4.88 14.42
N PHE A 756 3.84 -6.07 13.86
CA PHE A 756 5.15 -6.70 13.82
C PHE A 756 6.09 -5.92 12.87
N PRO A 757 7.33 -5.58 13.25
CA PRO A 757 8.21 -4.79 12.43
C PRO A 757 8.48 -5.41 11.07
N ALA A 758 8.22 -4.62 10.03
CA ALA A 758 8.58 -4.93 8.66
C ALA A 758 10.11 -4.94 8.51
N MET A 759 10.58 -5.79 7.59
CA MET A 759 11.99 -5.80 7.15
C MET A 759 13.02 -6.06 8.26
N ILE A 760 12.57 -6.69 9.35
CA ILE A 760 13.44 -7.20 10.40
C ILE A 760 14.31 -8.34 9.87
N GLU A 761 15.59 -8.35 10.24
CA GLU A 761 16.48 -9.47 9.97
C GLU A 761 17.35 -9.80 11.20
N LYS A 762 18.00 -10.96 11.14
CA LYS A 762 18.97 -11.37 12.17
C LYS A 762 20.15 -10.39 12.21
N ASN A 763 20.60 -10.08 13.41
CA ASN A 763 21.65 -9.12 13.77
C ASN A 763 21.28 -7.65 13.63
N ASP A 764 20.02 -7.31 13.34
CA ASP A 764 19.57 -5.92 13.46
C ASP A 764 19.75 -5.42 14.88
N GLU A 765 20.28 -4.21 15.00
CA GLU A 765 20.58 -3.60 16.29
C GLU A 765 19.35 -2.85 16.82
N ILE A 766 19.05 -3.06 18.09
CA ILE A 766 17.93 -2.45 18.79
C ILE A 766 18.45 -1.71 20.01
N THR A 767 17.92 -0.51 20.25
CA THR A 767 18.14 0.26 21.46
C THR A 767 16.85 0.34 22.26
N LEU A 768 16.92 0.02 23.55
CA LEU A 768 15.84 0.24 24.52
C LEU A 768 16.09 1.51 25.31
N LYS A 769 15.03 2.27 25.57
CA LYS A 769 15.02 3.51 26.35
C LYS A 769 13.81 3.55 27.28
N ILE A 770 13.96 4.19 28.44
CA ILE A 770 12.85 4.43 29.38
C ILE A 770 12.16 5.75 28.98
N ASN A 771 10.83 5.75 28.95
CA ASN A 771 10.04 6.98 28.85
C ASN A 771 9.47 7.35 30.22
N PRO A 772 10.01 8.37 30.92
CA PRO A 772 9.60 8.70 32.28
C PRO A 772 8.20 9.34 32.42
N ASP A 773 7.57 9.78 31.33
CA ASP A 773 6.28 10.51 31.36
C ASP A 773 5.13 9.74 30.67
N TYR A 774 4.36 8.92 31.42
CA TYR A 774 3.12 8.28 30.91
C TYR A 774 1.94 9.25 31.06
N LYS A 775 1.60 9.97 29.98
CA LYS A 775 0.49 10.93 29.92
C LYS A 775 -0.61 10.44 28.95
N LEU A 776 -1.84 10.29 29.42
CA LEU A 776 -3.00 9.90 28.58
C LEU A 776 -3.99 11.07 28.50
N ASN A 777 -4.11 11.68 27.33
CA ASN A 777 -5.09 12.72 27.10
C ASN A 777 -6.46 12.12 26.77
N THR A 778 -7.51 12.64 27.39
CA THR A 778 -8.89 12.15 27.26
C THR A 778 -9.87 13.32 27.27
N TYR A 779 -11.11 13.10 26.85
CA TYR A 779 -12.21 14.02 27.07
C TYR A 779 -13.46 13.25 27.53
N ILE A 780 -14.42 13.95 28.10
CA ILE A 780 -15.64 13.31 28.60
C ILE A 780 -16.64 13.26 27.45
N GLU A 781 -16.99 12.06 27.01
CA GLU A 781 -17.93 11.84 25.92
C GLU A 781 -19.38 11.83 26.40
N LYS A 782 -19.66 11.24 27.57
CA LYS A 782 -21.01 11.16 28.15
C LYS A 782 -21.00 11.22 29.67
N PHE A 783 -22.11 11.73 30.22
CA PHE A 783 -22.42 11.68 31.65
C PHE A 783 -23.63 10.75 31.87
N ASP A 784 -23.53 9.87 32.85
CA ASP A 784 -24.68 9.14 33.40
C ASP A 784 -24.94 9.65 34.82
N HIS A 785 -25.89 10.58 34.93
CA HIS A 785 -26.27 11.22 36.19
C HIS A 785 -26.87 10.24 37.19
N ASP A 786 -27.68 9.29 36.73
CA ASP A 786 -28.38 8.35 37.61
C ASP A 786 -27.41 7.34 38.24
N LYS A 787 -26.32 7.01 37.54
CA LYS A 787 -25.30 6.06 38.01
C LYS A 787 -24.02 6.71 38.53
N LYS A 788 -23.89 8.05 38.48
CA LYS A 788 -22.67 8.81 38.85
C LYS A 788 -21.42 8.33 38.09
N GLN A 789 -21.54 8.19 36.77
CA GLN A 789 -20.46 7.72 35.91
C GLN A 789 -20.18 8.70 34.78
N ILE A 790 -18.93 8.75 34.35
CA ILE A 790 -18.50 9.49 33.16
C ILE A 790 -17.90 8.54 32.15
N LEU A 791 -18.26 8.69 30.88
CA LEU A 791 -17.60 8.01 29.79
C LEU A 791 -16.43 8.89 29.35
N LEU A 792 -15.22 8.46 29.66
CA LEU A 792 -14.02 9.12 29.20
C LEU A 792 -13.58 8.48 27.88
N LYS A 793 -13.34 9.32 26.89
CA LYS A 793 -12.87 8.95 25.56
C LYS A 793 -11.46 9.47 25.34
N ARG A 794 -10.60 8.61 24.82
CA ARG A 794 -9.21 8.95 24.49
C ARG A 794 -9.20 9.98 23.36
N GLU A 795 -8.35 11.00 23.48
CA GLU A 795 -8.11 11.92 22.36
C GLU A 795 -7.37 11.19 21.23
N SER A 796 -7.77 11.45 19.98
CA SER A 796 -7.21 10.80 18.79
C SER A 796 -5.69 10.98 18.60
N GLY A 797 -5.08 11.98 19.26
CA GLY A 797 -3.62 12.22 19.27
C GLY A 797 -2.89 11.71 20.52
N SER A 798 -3.58 11.06 21.45
CA SER A 798 -2.99 10.56 22.70
C SER A 798 -2.17 9.29 22.45
N LYS A 799 -0.87 9.33 22.78
CA LYS A 799 0.08 8.24 22.49
C LYS A 799 -0.11 6.99 23.35
N ASN A 800 -0.82 7.13 24.46
CA ASN A 800 -1.00 6.10 25.48
C ASN A 800 -2.46 5.62 25.45
N TYR A 801 -2.77 4.47 26.04
CA TYR A 801 -4.13 3.92 26.13
C TYR A 801 -4.64 3.90 27.57
N PHE A 802 -5.95 3.69 27.75
CA PHE A 802 -6.53 3.43 29.07
C PHE A 802 -5.89 2.18 29.69
N PRO A 803 -5.55 2.18 30.99
CA PRO A 803 -5.03 0.99 31.66
C PRO A 803 -5.94 -0.24 31.48
N LEU A 804 -5.36 -1.42 31.27
CA LEU A 804 -6.09 -2.69 31.17
C LEU A 804 -6.93 -2.94 32.42
N LYS A 805 -8.13 -3.52 32.29
CA LYS A 805 -9.05 -3.83 33.41
C LYS A 805 -8.35 -4.57 34.56
N GLU A 806 -7.38 -5.46 34.28
CA GLU A 806 -6.65 -6.17 35.33
C GLU A 806 -5.62 -5.30 36.08
N ALA A 807 -5.23 -4.16 35.50
CA ALA A 807 -4.27 -3.20 36.01
C ALA A 807 -4.92 -1.90 36.52
N VAL A 808 -6.22 -1.67 36.31
CA VAL A 808 -6.96 -0.45 36.71
C VAL A 808 -6.85 -0.14 38.20
N SER A 809 -6.88 -1.17 39.05
CA SER A 809 -6.69 -1.04 40.51
C SER A 809 -5.31 -0.51 40.90
N LEU A 810 -4.38 -0.47 39.94
CA LEU A 810 -3.01 0.02 40.11
C LEU A 810 -2.86 1.48 39.67
N TYR A 811 -3.93 2.22 39.31
CA TYR A 811 -3.80 3.61 38.87
C TYR A 811 -4.75 4.58 39.60
N TYR A 812 -4.24 5.77 39.93
CA TYR A 812 -5.04 6.96 40.19
C TYR A 812 -5.21 7.77 38.91
N TRP A 813 -6.20 8.66 38.90
CA TRP A 813 -6.39 9.64 37.84
C TRP A 813 -6.64 11.04 38.43
N SER A 814 -6.16 12.11 37.78
CA SER A 814 -6.45 13.49 38.20
C SER A 814 -6.96 14.33 37.04
N HIS A 815 -7.88 15.26 37.32
CA HIS A 815 -8.39 16.25 36.37
C HIS A 815 -7.76 17.62 36.69
N ASN A 816 -6.88 18.11 35.81
CA ASN A 816 -6.22 19.42 35.87
C ASN A 816 -5.04 19.54 36.88
N ASP A 817 -3.89 20.05 36.42
CA ASP A 817 -2.62 20.12 37.18
C ASP A 817 -2.67 21.05 38.42
N TYR A 818 -3.70 21.88 38.54
CA TYR A 818 -3.79 22.93 39.57
C TYR A 818 -4.39 22.50 40.91
N LEU A 819 -5.15 21.40 40.99
CA LEU A 819 -5.85 21.01 42.22
C LEU A 819 -5.23 19.82 42.97
N ASN A 820 -4.27 19.10 42.38
CA ASN A 820 -3.56 17.96 42.99
C ASN A 820 -4.48 16.89 43.66
N ARG A 821 -5.77 16.86 43.33
CA ARG A 821 -6.74 15.86 43.80
C ARG A 821 -6.68 14.64 42.88
N LYS A 822 -6.30 13.49 43.45
CA LYS A 822 -6.15 12.20 42.76
C LYS A 822 -7.34 11.31 43.11
N ASN A 823 -8.08 10.88 42.10
CA ASN A 823 -9.24 10.01 42.22
C ASN A 823 -8.87 8.56 41.89
N GLU A 824 -9.48 7.62 42.59
CA GLU A 824 -9.30 6.20 42.27
C GLU A 824 -9.90 5.91 40.89
N LEU A 825 -9.14 5.21 40.04
CA LEU A 825 -9.66 4.78 38.76
C LEU A 825 -10.49 3.52 38.97
N ILE A 826 -11.81 3.66 38.91
CA ILE A 826 -12.75 2.53 38.95
C ILE A 826 -13.53 2.50 37.64
N TYR A 827 -13.38 1.43 36.87
CA TYR A 827 -14.25 1.22 35.71
C TYR A 827 -15.63 0.73 36.15
N ALA A 828 -16.67 1.33 35.58
CA ALA A 828 -18.04 0.92 35.84
C ALA A 828 -18.31 -0.48 35.25
N GLY A 829 -18.79 -1.41 36.09
CA GLY A 829 -19.14 -2.75 35.64
C GLY A 829 -20.33 -2.75 34.66
N ASP A 830 -20.18 -3.51 33.57
CA ASP A 830 -21.20 -3.91 32.59
C ASP A 830 -22.05 -2.81 31.93
N THR A 831 -21.53 -1.59 31.82
CA THR A 831 -22.15 -0.54 31.01
C THR A 831 -21.49 -0.54 29.63
N PRO A 832 -22.19 -0.88 28.53
CA PRO A 832 -21.53 -1.03 27.23
C PRO A 832 -20.96 0.32 26.75
N SER A 833 -19.64 0.34 26.49
CA SER A 833 -19.00 1.37 25.66
C SER A 833 -18.96 0.88 24.22
N ASN A 834 -19.00 1.80 23.25
CA ASN A 834 -19.02 1.40 21.84
C ASN A 834 -17.64 0.89 21.37
N ASN A 835 -16.56 1.31 22.05
CA ASN A 835 -15.20 0.83 21.84
C ASN A 835 -14.44 0.75 23.18
N GLU A 836 -14.16 -0.46 23.67
CA GLU A 836 -13.51 -0.67 24.95
C GLU A 836 -12.07 -0.09 25.02
N GLU A 837 -11.33 0.03 23.91
CA GLU A 837 -9.95 0.55 23.93
C GLU A 837 -9.87 2.08 24.06
N ASP A 838 -10.85 2.79 23.49
CA ASP A 838 -10.85 4.25 23.38
C ASP A 838 -11.88 4.92 24.30
N GLU A 839 -12.82 4.16 24.87
CA GLU A 839 -13.89 4.68 25.72
C GLU A 839 -14.01 3.83 26.99
N ARG A 840 -13.94 4.46 28.17
CA ARG A 840 -14.14 3.79 29.46
C ARG A 840 -15.11 4.57 30.32
N TRP A 841 -16.17 3.88 30.77
CA TRP A 841 -17.00 4.38 31.86
C TRP A 841 -16.21 4.31 33.16
N ILE A 842 -16.00 5.45 33.79
CA ILE A 842 -15.36 5.60 35.09
C ILE A 842 -16.41 6.02 36.10
N ALA A 843 -16.45 5.29 37.22
CA ALA A 843 -17.31 5.63 38.34
C ALA A 843 -16.67 6.76 39.15
N LEU A 844 -17.46 7.79 39.47
CA LEU A 844 -17.03 8.89 40.32
C LEU A 844 -17.49 8.62 41.75
N ASN A 845 -16.52 8.46 42.66
CA ASN A 845 -16.79 8.13 44.06
C ASN A 845 -17.13 9.36 44.93
N ASP A 846 -16.88 10.58 44.44
CA ASP A 846 -17.10 11.84 45.17
C ASP A 846 -18.11 12.75 44.43
N GLU A 847 -19.07 13.32 45.18
CA GLU A 847 -20.18 14.14 44.67
C GLU A 847 -19.71 15.57 44.33
N ASP A 848 -18.68 16.08 45.00
CA ASP A 848 -18.08 17.39 44.70
C ASP A 848 -17.25 17.36 43.41
N ASP A 849 -16.57 16.23 43.13
CA ASP A 849 -15.81 16.05 41.89
C ASP A 849 -16.74 15.84 40.69
N PHE A 850 -17.87 15.15 40.88
CA PHE A 850 -18.91 15.02 39.85
C PHE A 850 -19.44 16.40 39.40
N GLU A 851 -19.72 17.31 40.34
CA GLU A 851 -20.16 18.69 40.06
C GLU A 851 -19.03 19.57 39.45
N SER A 852 -17.77 19.39 39.86
CA SER A 852 -16.61 20.13 39.34
C SER A 852 -16.30 19.78 37.88
N ILE A 853 -16.33 18.47 37.57
CA ILE A 853 -16.09 17.92 36.23
C ILE A 853 -17.22 18.32 35.28
N PHE A 854 -18.46 18.45 35.77
CA PHE A 854 -19.61 18.88 34.98
C PHE A 854 -19.46 20.28 34.37
N ASN A 855 -18.64 21.14 34.97
CA ASN A 855 -18.43 22.52 34.51
C ASN A 855 -17.27 22.69 33.51
N HIS A 856 -16.49 21.64 33.19
CA HIS A 856 -15.32 21.69 32.31
C HIS A 856 -15.39 20.61 31.22
N THR A 857 -15.32 20.99 29.94
CA THR A 857 -15.54 20.07 28.81
C THR A 857 -14.29 19.35 28.28
N ILE A 858 -13.07 19.67 28.75
CA ILE A 858 -11.81 19.04 28.32
C ILE A 858 -10.92 18.74 29.54
N SER A 859 -10.38 17.52 29.65
CA SER A 859 -9.64 16.99 30.82
C SER A 859 -8.32 16.30 30.43
N THR A 860 -7.13 16.86 30.71
CA THR A 860 -5.94 15.98 30.68
C THR A 860 -5.92 15.11 31.93
N ILE A 861 -5.80 13.78 31.76
CA ILE A 861 -5.81 12.82 32.87
C ILE A 861 -4.42 12.21 33.07
N ASN A 862 -3.82 12.46 34.24
CA ASN A 862 -2.53 11.86 34.62
C ASN A 862 -2.76 10.56 35.40
N PHE A 863 -2.03 9.50 35.07
CA PHE A 863 -2.13 8.20 35.75
C PHE A 863 -0.91 7.90 36.63
N SER A 864 -1.12 7.55 37.90
CA SER A 864 -0.03 7.21 38.86
C SER A 864 -0.25 5.88 39.57
N TYR A 865 0.81 5.08 39.77
CA TYR A 865 0.72 3.69 40.26
C TYR A 865 0.28 3.56 41.73
N LYS A 866 -0.58 2.58 42.06
CA LYS A 866 -1.19 2.35 43.39
C LYS A 866 -0.86 0.97 43.95
N CYS A 867 -0.43 0.91 45.22
CA CYS A 867 -0.46 -0.31 46.03
C CYS A 867 -1.06 -0.02 47.42
N ASN A 868 -2.19 -0.66 47.75
CA ASN A 868 -2.90 -0.49 49.02
C ASN A 868 -2.41 -1.44 50.11
N MET A 869 -2.17 -0.86 51.28
CA MET A 869 -1.78 -1.53 52.51
C MET A 869 -2.71 -1.06 53.64
N LYS A 870 -2.97 -1.90 54.64
CA LYS A 870 -3.77 -1.55 55.82
C LYS A 870 -2.88 -1.25 57.01
N ILE A 871 -3.17 -0.19 57.76
CA ILE A 871 -2.52 0.07 59.03
C ILE A 871 -3.09 -0.91 60.06
N LYS A 872 -2.23 -1.76 60.60
CA LYS A 872 -2.57 -2.75 61.61
C LYS A 872 -2.35 -2.23 63.04
N GLU A 873 -1.25 -1.50 63.27
CA GLU A 873 -0.88 -1.02 64.60
C GLU A 873 0.01 0.24 64.54
N PHE A 874 -0.08 1.11 65.56
CA PHE A 874 0.81 2.27 65.74
C PHE A 874 1.69 2.08 66.97
N ASN A 875 2.99 2.36 66.87
CA ASN A 875 3.91 2.39 68.01
C ASN A 875 4.36 3.84 68.31
N TYR A 876 3.83 4.40 69.40
CA TYR A 876 4.03 5.80 69.76
C TYR A 876 5.45 6.12 70.26
N GLY A 877 6.08 5.17 70.97
CA GLY A 877 7.41 5.37 71.56
C GLY A 877 8.54 5.43 70.53
N SER A 878 8.33 4.82 69.36
CA SER A 878 9.33 4.73 68.28
C SER A 878 8.89 5.37 66.95
N LYS A 879 7.68 5.95 66.88
CA LYS A 879 7.11 6.60 65.68
C LYS A 879 7.06 5.66 64.46
N LYS A 880 6.62 4.42 64.69
CA LYS A 880 6.55 3.35 63.69
C LYS A 880 5.09 2.92 63.47
N ILE A 881 4.76 2.51 62.25
CA ILE A 881 3.44 2.01 61.84
C ILE A 881 3.61 0.58 61.31
N LEU A 882 2.82 -0.37 61.81
CA LEU A 882 2.75 -1.72 61.26
C LEU A 882 1.72 -1.72 60.14
N ILE A 883 2.16 -2.01 58.93
CA ILE A 883 1.31 -2.17 57.76
C ILE A 883 1.14 -3.65 57.41
N LYS A 884 -0.06 -3.99 56.94
CA LYS A 884 -0.44 -5.31 56.48
C LYS A 884 -0.91 -5.24 55.02
N LYS A 885 -0.52 -6.21 54.20
CA LYS A 885 -1.03 -6.32 52.82
C LYS A 885 -2.55 -6.46 52.84
N ASP A 886 -3.23 -5.65 52.03
CA ASP A 886 -4.67 -5.82 51.83
C ASP A 886 -4.92 -7.15 51.08
N PRO A 887 -5.80 -8.06 51.57
CA PRO A 887 -6.07 -9.34 50.90
C PRO A 887 -6.51 -9.21 49.43
N ASP A 888 -7.14 -8.09 49.07
CA ASP A 888 -7.58 -7.80 47.70
C ASP A 888 -6.48 -7.13 46.83
N SER A 889 -5.32 -6.82 47.41
CA SER A 889 -4.17 -6.24 46.71
C SER A 889 -3.33 -7.31 46.01
N LYS A 890 -3.22 -7.23 44.67
CA LYS A 890 -2.44 -8.17 43.85
C LYS A 890 -0.91 -7.97 43.97
N SER A 891 -0.45 -6.83 44.49
CA SER A 891 0.97 -6.49 44.63
C SER A 891 1.53 -6.89 46.00
N ASN A 892 2.75 -7.45 46.05
CA ASN A 892 3.46 -7.73 47.30
C ASN A 892 4.04 -6.44 47.91
N PHE A 893 4.49 -6.51 49.16
CA PHE A 893 5.33 -5.42 49.71
C PHE A 893 6.52 -5.18 48.79
N PRO A 894 6.85 -3.91 48.47
CA PRO A 894 8.18 -3.58 47.99
C PRO A 894 9.21 -4.27 48.90
N ASN A 895 10.17 -4.97 48.32
CA ASN A 895 11.23 -5.55 49.14
C ASN A 895 12.07 -4.41 49.77
N LYS A 896 13.00 -4.74 50.68
CA LYS A 896 13.80 -3.72 51.36
C LYS A 896 14.59 -2.85 50.37
N ASP A 897 14.92 -3.41 49.20
CA ASP A 897 15.71 -2.79 48.16
C ASP A 897 14.88 -1.87 47.25
N GLU A 898 13.59 -2.15 47.11
CA GLU A 898 12.60 -1.37 46.36
C GLU A 898 11.98 -0.22 47.16
N ALA A 899 12.01 -0.28 48.50
CA ALA A 899 11.30 0.66 49.39
C ALA A 899 11.59 2.15 49.09
N SER A 900 12.85 2.46 48.75
CA SER A 900 13.32 3.82 48.43
C SER A 900 12.75 4.40 47.13
N MET A 901 12.14 3.57 46.28
CA MET A 901 11.44 3.98 45.06
C MET A 901 9.99 4.38 45.32
N TYR A 902 9.49 4.19 46.55
CA TYR A 902 8.11 4.45 46.90
C TYR A 902 7.98 5.53 47.97
N SER A 903 7.11 6.49 47.73
CA SER A 903 6.50 7.29 48.79
C SER A 903 5.18 6.63 49.19
N TRP A 904 4.68 7.01 50.35
CA TRP A 904 3.38 6.59 50.81
C TRP A 904 2.66 7.71 51.54
N HIS A 905 1.35 7.75 51.37
CA HIS A 905 0.47 8.61 52.14
C HIS A 905 -0.68 7.77 52.70
N THR A 906 -1.60 8.38 53.43
CA THR A 906 -2.75 7.65 54.00
C THR A 906 -4.05 7.98 53.30
N ASP A 907 -5.07 7.16 53.54
CA ASP A 907 -6.44 7.37 53.07
C ASP A 907 -7.05 8.71 53.51
N LYS A 908 -6.48 9.36 54.53
CA LYS A 908 -7.02 10.59 55.13
C LYS A 908 -6.07 11.77 55.13
N THR A 909 -4.87 11.61 54.58
CA THR A 909 -3.87 12.67 54.45
C THR A 909 -3.13 12.57 53.11
N SER A 910 -3.09 13.68 52.38
CA SER A 910 -2.38 13.81 51.09
C SER A 910 -0.91 14.20 51.26
N ILE A 911 -0.31 13.86 52.40
CA ILE A 911 1.07 14.20 52.72
C ILE A 911 1.92 12.97 52.43
N ASP A 912 2.76 13.04 51.40
CA ASP A 912 3.66 11.96 51.01
C ASP A 912 4.81 11.81 52.03
N ASN A 913 4.99 10.58 52.50
CA ASN A 913 6.05 10.14 53.39
C ASN A 913 6.94 9.14 52.64
N GLU A 914 8.24 9.11 52.88
CA GLU A 914 9.11 8.10 52.27
C GLU A 914 8.85 6.72 52.88
N LEU A 915 8.85 5.67 52.06
CA LEU A 915 8.67 4.30 52.56
C LEU A 915 9.99 3.79 53.16
N ILE A 916 10.10 3.88 54.48
CA ILE A 916 11.29 3.42 55.22
C ILE A 916 10.89 2.22 56.07
N TYR A 917 11.36 1.02 55.71
CA TYR A 917 11.19 -0.16 56.57
C TYR A 917 12.09 -0.09 57.80
N SER A 918 11.53 -0.42 58.98
CA SER A 918 12.26 -0.41 60.24
C SER A 918 13.29 -1.54 60.34
N SER A 919 14.55 -1.22 60.66
CA SER A 919 15.67 -2.17 60.80
C SER A 919 15.71 -2.95 62.12
N ASP A 920 15.05 -2.48 63.18
CA ASP A 920 15.34 -2.90 64.57
C ASP A 920 14.35 -3.93 65.17
N ILE A 921 13.44 -4.49 64.36
CA ILE A 921 12.43 -5.44 64.82
C ILE A 921 12.57 -6.71 63.96
N PRO A 922 12.73 -7.92 64.56
CA PRO A 922 13.00 -9.12 63.78
C PRO A 922 11.86 -9.43 62.80
N LEU A 923 12.25 -9.76 61.56
CA LEU A 923 11.44 -10.12 60.37
C LEU A 923 10.60 -11.40 60.54
N ASN A 924 9.98 -11.63 61.70
CA ASN A 924 9.18 -12.82 61.96
C ASN A 924 7.71 -12.49 62.29
N THR A 925 7.08 -11.73 61.41
CA THR A 925 5.63 -11.51 61.37
C THR A 925 5.09 -11.73 59.94
N GLY A 926 5.19 -12.94 59.38
CA GLY A 926 4.55 -13.34 58.11
C GLY A 926 5.00 -12.61 56.82
N GLU A 927 4.67 -13.17 55.65
CA GLU A 927 4.94 -12.54 54.33
C GLU A 927 4.12 -11.25 54.11
N ASP A 928 3.07 -11.03 54.88
CA ASP A 928 2.06 -9.99 54.66
C ASP A 928 2.09 -8.82 55.65
N GLU A 929 3.09 -8.66 56.53
CA GLU A 929 3.17 -7.52 57.47
C GLU A 929 4.58 -6.91 57.55
N ARG A 930 4.68 -5.57 57.58
CA ARG A 930 5.94 -4.81 57.67
C ARG A 930 5.82 -3.59 58.57
N TRP A 931 6.85 -3.30 59.37
CA TRP A 931 6.96 -2.05 60.13
C TRP A 931 7.62 -0.97 59.27
N ILE A 932 6.98 0.19 59.18
CA ILE A 932 7.52 1.39 58.53
C ILE A 932 7.76 2.49 59.55
N THR A 933 8.79 3.30 59.32
CA THR A 933 9.15 4.45 60.17
C THR A 933 8.60 5.73 59.53
N VAL A 934 8.05 6.64 60.34
CA VAL A 934 7.62 7.97 59.88
C VAL A 934 8.63 9.01 60.35
N SER A 935 9.38 9.57 59.40
CA SER A 935 10.52 10.46 59.67
C SER A 935 10.10 11.79 60.32
N ASP A 936 8.91 12.30 59.96
CA ASP A 936 8.37 13.56 60.47
C ASP A 936 7.40 13.32 61.65
N ALA A 937 7.70 13.94 62.79
CA ALA A 937 6.92 13.85 64.01
C ALA A 937 5.52 14.46 63.89
N TYR A 938 5.37 15.51 63.08
CA TYR A 938 4.09 16.17 62.83
C TYR A 938 3.19 15.29 61.94
N ASN A 939 3.76 14.65 60.92
CA ASN A 939 3.02 13.74 60.05
C ASN A 939 2.55 12.49 60.80
N PHE A 940 3.41 11.88 61.63
CA PHE A 940 3.00 10.73 62.45
C PHE A 940 1.81 11.06 63.35
N GLN A 941 1.82 12.26 63.97
CA GLN A 941 0.75 12.69 64.85
C GLN A 941 -0.55 12.99 64.09
N LEU A 942 -0.47 13.63 62.92
CA LEU A 942 -1.62 13.85 62.03
C LEU A 942 -2.25 12.54 61.54
N ILE A 943 -1.43 11.57 61.13
CA ILE A 943 -1.89 10.27 60.62
C ILE A 943 -2.66 9.51 61.71
N PHE A 944 -2.15 9.57 62.95
CA PHE A 944 -2.76 8.94 64.11
C PHE A 944 -4.08 9.62 64.52
N GLU A 945 -4.11 10.95 64.66
CA GLU A 945 -5.30 11.70 65.08
C GLU A 945 -6.46 11.57 64.09
N ARG A 946 -6.16 11.42 62.79
CA ARG A 946 -7.19 11.20 61.75
C ARG A 946 -7.67 9.75 61.64
N ASN A 947 -7.11 8.84 62.43
CA ASN A 947 -7.47 7.42 62.46
C ASN A 947 -7.46 6.82 61.04
N SER A 948 -6.33 7.02 60.35
CA SER A 948 -6.08 6.47 59.01
C SER A 948 -6.02 4.95 59.10
N LYS A 949 -6.65 4.25 58.17
CA LYS A 949 -6.70 2.78 58.17
C LYS A 949 -5.96 2.17 57.01
N GLU A 950 -5.63 2.96 56.01
CA GLU A 950 -4.95 2.50 54.81
C GLU A 950 -3.74 3.38 54.50
N ILE A 951 -2.74 2.73 53.94
CA ILE A 951 -1.51 3.32 53.42
C ILE A 951 -1.47 3.00 51.94
N ILE A 952 -1.25 4.06 51.16
CA ILE A 952 -1.19 4.01 49.71
C ILE A 952 0.26 4.26 49.32
N LEU A 953 0.86 3.30 48.61
CA LEU A 953 2.22 3.38 48.07
C LEU A 953 2.20 3.93 46.64
N GLU A 954 3.06 4.91 46.36
CA GLU A 954 3.24 5.56 45.06
C GLU A 954 4.72 5.54 44.64
N LEU A 955 5.01 5.36 43.35
CA LEU A 955 6.39 5.39 42.82
C LEU A 955 6.92 6.83 42.71
N ILE A 956 8.13 7.11 43.19
CA ILE A 956 8.73 8.45 43.18
C ILE A 956 9.24 8.78 41.77
N SER A 957 8.45 9.51 40.97
CA SER A 957 8.82 9.94 39.61
C SER A 957 9.91 11.04 39.57
N ASN A 958 10.18 11.71 40.69
CA ASN A 958 11.06 12.87 40.79
C ASN A 958 12.17 12.72 41.85
N TYR A 959 12.87 11.59 41.85
CA TYR A 959 13.96 11.33 42.80
C TYR A 959 15.10 12.35 42.62
N LYS A 960 15.17 13.33 43.52
CA LYS A 960 16.20 14.39 43.56
C LYS A 960 16.85 14.49 44.94
N PRO A 961 17.70 13.53 45.34
CA PRO A 961 18.47 13.64 46.56
C PRO A 961 19.29 14.93 46.51
N ASN A 962 19.06 15.81 47.48
CA ASN A 962 19.88 16.99 47.69
C ASN A 962 21.00 16.57 48.63
N ALA A 963 22.20 16.37 48.10
CA ALA A 963 23.40 16.07 48.87
C ALA A 963 24.33 17.29 48.91
N TYR A 964 25.40 17.21 49.67
CA TYR A 964 26.51 18.14 49.63
C TYR A 964 27.84 17.41 49.75
N ILE A 965 28.89 18.03 49.24
CA ILE A 965 30.24 17.47 49.34
C ILE A 965 30.74 17.63 50.78
N GLU A 966 30.95 16.52 51.47
CA GLU A 966 31.45 16.47 52.86
C GLU A 966 32.97 16.37 52.91
N LYS A 967 33.59 15.58 52.01
CA LYS A 967 35.05 15.35 52.02
C LYS A 967 35.59 14.99 50.64
N PHE A 968 36.88 15.27 50.42
CA PHE A 968 37.65 14.83 49.26
C PHE A 968 38.73 13.82 49.68
N ASP A 969 38.97 12.81 48.83
CA ASP A 969 40.15 11.93 48.87
C ASP A 969 40.95 12.14 47.58
N TYR A 970 42.06 12.87 47.69
CA TYR A 970 42.86 13.29 46.54
C TYR A 970 43.66 12.12 45.93
N ASP A 971 44.22 11.24 46.77
CA ASP A 971 45.06 10.12 46.32
C ASP A 971 44.24 9.07 45.55
N LYS A 972 42.94 8.93 45.87
CA LYS A 972 42.02 8.00 45.21
C LYS A 972 41.08 8.64 44.19
N LYS A 973 41.11 9.96 44.03
CA LYS A 973 40.21 10.75 43.15
C LYS A 973 38.72 10.53 43.47
N GLN A 974 38.34 10.65 44.74
CA GLN A 974 36.97 10.38 45.20
C GLN A 974 36.38 11.54 45.99
N ILE A 975 35.07 11.66 45.95
CA ILE A 975 34.30 12.65 46.72
C ILE A 975 33.32 11.92 47.63
N LEU A 976 33.27 12.30 48.91
CA LEU A 976 32.26 11.85 49.85
C LEU A 976 31.08 12.81 49.78
N LEU A 977 29.94 12.31 49.32
CA LEU A 977 28.69 13.04 49.34
C LEU A 977 27.91 12.69 50.60
N LYS A 978 27.24 13.70 51.17
CA LYS A 978 26.38 13.57 52.34
C LYS A 978 25.01 14.15 52.08
N ILE A 979 23.96 13.43 52.44
CA ILE A 979 22.58 13.86 52.19
C ILE A 979 22.24 15.07 53.07
N ASN A 980 21.57 16.06 52.48
CA ASN A 980 21.00 17.18 53.24
C ASN A 980 19.94 16.62 54.20
N PRO A 981 19.98 16.93 55.50
CA PRO A 981 18.99 16.44 56.48
C PRO A 981 17.53 16.78 56.14
N TYR A 982 17.29 17.75 55.26
CA TYR A 982 15.97 18.16 54.76
C TYR A 982 15.65 17.62 53.36
N SER A 983 16.51 16.76 52.77
CA SER A 983 16.25 16.07 51.50
C SER A 983 15.14 15.03 51.69
N LYS A 984 14.24 14.92 50.71
CA LYS A 984 13.11 13.96 50.74
C LYS A 984 13.47 12.57 50.17
N SER A 985 14.74 12.31 49.88
CA SER A 985 15.21 11.11 49.18
C SER A 985 16.64 10.76 49.60
N ASN A 986 16.90 9.46 49.80
CA ASN A 986 18.22 8.91 50.14
C ASN A 986 19.19 8.81 48.93
N PHE A 987 20.39 8.22 49.07
CA PHE A 987 21.25 7.89 47.93
C PHE A 987 20.73 6.61 47.23
N PRO A 988 20.79 6.50 45.89
CA PRO A 988 20.33 5.30 45.19
C PRO A 988 21.22 4.10 45.55
N GLN A 989 20.68 2.88 45.52
CA GLN A 989 21.46 1.65 45.81
C GLN A 989 22.51 1.36 44.71
N ASN A 990 23.50 0.52 45.02
CA ASN A 990 24.66 0.26 44.13
C ASN A 990 24.27 -0.28 42.75
N GLU A 991 23.32 -1.22 42.70
CA GLU A 991 22.85 -1.85 41.45
C GLU A 991 22.08 -0.85 40.56
N MET A 992 21.57 0.22 41.17
CA MET A 992 20.82 1.28 40.51
C MET A 992 21.68 2.49 40.20
N ALA A 993 22.93 2.57 40.69
CA ALA A 993 23.77 3.76 40.59
C ALA A 993 23.97 4.23 39.13
N SER A 994 24.10 3.28 38.19
CA SER A 994 24.22 3.55 36.75
C SER A 994 22.97 4.19 36.12
N LEU A 995 21.81 4.11 36.79
CA LEU A 995 20.57 4.77 36.40
C LEU A 995 20.49 6.22 36.89
N TYR A 996 21.51 6.75 37.58
CA TYR A 996 21.50 8.09 38.13
C TYR A 996 22.73 8.89 37.71
N SER A 997 22.56 10.20 37.60
CA SER A 997 23.64 11.16 37.37
C SER A 997 23.65 12.19 38.50
N TRP A 998 24.79 12.87 38.66
CA TRP A 998 24.96 13.92 39.66
C TRP A 998 25.65 15.15 39.07
N HIS A 999 25.31 16.34 39.56
CA HIS A 999 25.99 17.59 39.24
C HIS A 999 26.07 18.51 40.46
N ILE A 1000 26.99 19.46 40.42
CA ILE A 1000 27.15 20.50 41.44
C ILE A 1000 26.34 21.72 41.02
N VAL A 1001 25.65 22.36 41.98
CA VAL A 1001 24.88 23.59 41.74
C VAL A 1001 25.66 24.81 42.24
N TYR A 1002 25.84 25.82 41.39
CA TYR A 1002 26.49 27.09 41.76
C TYR A 1002 25.46 28.14 42.23
N PRO A 1003 25.88 29.10 43.10
CA PRO A 1003 24.97 30.05 43.75
C PRO A 1003 24.22 31.04 42.82
N TYR A 1004 24.55 31.10 41.53
CA TYR A 1004 23.83 31.91 40.53
C TYR A 1004 22.91 31.10 39.60
N GLY A 1005 22.70 29.80 39.89
CA GLY A 1005 21.82 28.94 39.10
C GLY A 1005 22.48 28.29 37.89
N GLU A 1006 23.77 28.52 37.64
CA GLU A 1006 24.55 27.74 36.68
C GLU A 1006 24.70 26.29 37.18
N ILE A 1007 24.34 25.34 36.31
CA ILE A 1007 24.45 23.89 36.52
C ILE A 1007 25.81 23.45 35.97
N ASP A 1008 26.62 22.72 36.75
CA ASP A 1008 27.88 22.16 36.24
C ASP A 1008 27.64 20.97 35.28
N ARG A 1009 28.72 20.44 34.70
CA ARG A 1009 28.68 19.21 33.91
C ARG A 1009 28.05 18.06 34.72
N GLU A 1010 27.13 17.34 34.11
CA GLU A 1010 26.54 16.12 34.69
C GLU A 1010 27.50 14.94 34.59
N ASN A 1011 27.66 14.24 35.71
CA ASN A 1011 28.57 13.11 35.84
C ASN A 1011 27.77 11.85 36.19
N GLU A 1012 28.17 10.71 35.65
CA GLU A 1012 27.58 9.42 36.02
C GLU A 1012 27.84 9.11 37.49
N LEU A 1013 26.84 8.56 38.18
CA LEU A 1013 26.99 8.19 39.57
C LEU A 1013 27.65 6.81 39.68
N VAL A 1014 28.94 6.80 40.01
CA VAL A 1014 29.71 5.57 40.21
C VAL A 1014 30.22 5.51 41.64
N TYR A 1015 29.66 4.60 42.44
CA TYR A 1015 30.13 4.37 43.82
C TYR A 1015 31.46 3.64 43.86
N THR A 1016 32.33 4.01 44.81
CA THR A 1016 33.69 3.47 44.91
C THR A 1016 33.84 2.36 45.96
N SER A 1017 32.83 2.12 46.79
CA SER A 1017 32.81 1.04 47.77
C SER A 1017 31.38 0.56 48.03
N ASP A 1018 31.22 -0.75 48.28
CA ASP A 1018 29.93 -1.37 48.57
C ASP A 1018 29.34 -1.02 49.95
N ILE A 1019 30.08 -0.27 50.78
CA ILE A 1019 29.75 -0.04 52.19
C ILE A 1019 29.76 1.49 52.47
N PRO A 1020 28.70 2.06 53.09
CA PRO A 1020 28.68 3.46 53.56
C PRO A 1020 29.88 3.77 54.47
N SER A 1021 30.36 5.03 54.51
CA SER A 1021 31.31 5.44 55.56
C SER A 1021 30.72 5.22 56.95
N ASN A 1022 31.58 5.00 57.95
CA ASN A 1022 31.29 4.54 59.33
C ASN A 1022 30.31 5.40 60.18
N THR A 1023 29.48 6.26 59.57
CA THR A 1023 28.59 7.22 60.23
C THR A 1023 27.13 7.23 59.74
N GLY A 1024 26.71 6.40 58.75
CA GLY A 1024 25.27 6.20 58.42
C GLY A 1024 24.96 6.02 56.93
N GLU A 1025 23.70 5.67 56.60
CA GLU A 1025 23.18 5.51 55.22
C GLU A 1025 23.25 6.83 54.38
N ASP A 1026 23.47 7.95 55.05
CA ASP A 1026 23.42 9.31 54.50
C ASP A 1026 24.73 9.75 53.83
N GLU A 1027 25.75 8.90 53.74
CA GLU A 1027 27.06 9.21 53.14
C GLU A 1027 27.48 8.15 52.08
N ARG A 1028 27.95 8.61 50.92
CA ARG A 1028 28.46 7.73 49.84
C ARG A 1028 29.72 8.30 49.19
N TRP A 1029 30.73 7.44 49.03
CA TRP A 1029 31.89 7.76 48.20
C TRP A 1029 31.57 7.50 46.74
N ILE A 1030 31.83 8.52 45.92
CA ILE A 1030 31.69 8.45 44.46
C ILE A 1030 33.05 8.70 43.80
N SER A 1031 33.28 8.04 42.66
CA SER A 1031 34.43 8.30 41.81
C SER A 1031 34.14 9.46 40.86
N VAL A 1032 35.17 10.25 40.57
CA VAL A 1032 35.13 11.26 39.52
C VAL A 1032 36.13 10.83 38.45
N SER A 1033 35.60 10.46 37.28
CA SER A 1033 36.38 9.87 36.18
C SER A 1033 37.26 10.88 35.43
N ASP A 1034 36.86 12.16 35.40
CA ASP A 1034 37.59 13.25 34.74
C ASP A 1034 38.53 13.96 35.74
N GLU A 1035 39.84 13.87 35.49
CA GLU A 1035 40.88 14.37 36.38
C GLU A 1035 40.98 15.90 36.40
N ASP A 1036 40.76 16.56 35.25
CA ASP A 1036 40.76 18.02 35.17
C ASP A 1036 39.53 18.59 35.89
N TYR A 1037 38.39 17.92 35.75
CA TYR A 1037 37.16 18.27 36.46
C TYR A 1037 37.30 18.05 37.98
N PHE A 1038 37.84 16.90 38.41
CA PHE A 1038 38.10 16.64 39.83
C PHE A 1038 39.04 17.70 40.42
N ASN A 1039 40.13 18.04 39.71
CA ASN A 1039 41.07 19.08 40.13
C ASN A 1039 40.42 20.47 40.17
N LYS A 1040 39.52 20.80 39.25
CA LYS A 1040 38.75 22.05 39.27
C LYS A 1040 37.84 22.13 40.52
N VAL A 1041 37.05 21.09 40.76
CA VAL A 1041 36.15 21.01 41.92
C VAL A 1041 36.93 21.04 43.24
N PHE A 1042 38.10 20.42 43.28
CA PHE A 1042 38.99 20.41 44.44
C PHE A 1042 39.68 21.76 44.69
N ASN A 1043 40.30 22.37 43.67
CA ASN A 1043 41.08 23.61 43.79
C ASN A 1043 40.20 24.83 44.16
N GLU A 1044 38.91 24.79 43.84
CA GLU A 1044 37.96 25.82 44.29
C GLU A 1044 37.62 25.75 45.79
N GLY A 1045 38.08 24.72 46.51
CA GLY A 1045 38.25 24.71 47.97
C GLY A 1045 36.99 24.87 48.84
N LYS A 1046 35.83 24.30 48.45
CA LYS A 1046 34.56 24.53 49.18
C LYS A 1046 33.79 23.24 49.48
N ILE A 1047 34.04 22.68 50.66
CA ILE A 1047 33.16 21.70 51.34
C ILE A 1047 31.79 22.36 51.60
N TYR A 1048 30.69 21.59 51.57
CA TYR A 1048 29.27 22.02 51.68
C TYR A 1048 28.58 22.59 50.42
N ARG A 1049 29.12 22.36 49.22
CA ARG A 1049 28.37 22.68 47.97
C ARG A 1049 27.25 21.67 47.72
N LYS A 1050 26.08 22.16 47.30
CA LYS A 1050 24.90 21.35 46.95
C LYS A 1050 25.18 20.51 45.70
N VAL A 1051 24.90 19.23 45.81
CA VAL A 1051 24.93 18.23 44.75
C VAL A 1051 23.51 17.71 44.57
N ILE A 1052 23.03 17.70 43.33
CA ILE A 1052 21.72 17.12 43.00
C ILE A 1052 21.98 15.81 42.25
N LEU A 1053 21.35 14.73 42.73
CA LEU A 1053 21.25 13.48 41.99
C LEU A 1053 19.93 13.46 41.23
N LYS A 1054 19.90 12.89 40.03
CA LYS A 1054 18.66 12.73 39.23
C LYS A 1054 18.68 11.40 38.49
N THR A 1055 17.49 10.84 38.23
CA THR A 1055 17.33 9.68 37.32
C THR A 1055 17.89 10.04 35.95
N ASN A 1056 18.69 9.14 35.40
CA ASN A 1056 19.31 9.30 34.10
C ASN A 1056 18.24 9.07 33.04
N THR A 1057 17.74 10.17 32.47
CA THR A 1057 16.82 10.15 31.32
C THR A 1057 17.45 9.49 30.08
N ASP A 1058 18.76 9.23 30.10
CA ASP A 1058 19.52 8.59 29.02
C ASP A 1058 19.81 7.10 29.24
N TYR A 1059 19.04 6.39 30.09
CA TYR A 1059 19.14 4.93 30.16
C TYR A 1059 18.96 4.34 28.76
N THR A 1060 20.03 3.73 28.25
CA THR A 1060 20.09 3.07 26.96
C THR A 1060 20.60 1.66 27.16
N PHE A 1061 19.87 0.68 26.63
CA PHE A 1061 20.33 -0.70 26.53
C PHE A 1061 20.44 -1.07 25.05
N ASN A 1062 21.64 -1.43 24.61
CA ASN A 1062 21.88 -1.83 23.23
C ASN A 1062 21.87 -3.36 23.13
N SER A 1063 21.10 -3.85 22.16
CA SER A 1063 20.87 -5.26 21.89
C SER A 1063 20.92 -5.54 20.39
N TYR A 1064 20.82 -6.82 20.01
CA TYR A 1064 20.63 -7.22 18.63
C TYR A 1064 19.64 -8.37 18.53
N ILE A 1065 19.02 -8.52 17.35
CA ILE A 1065 18.07 -9.59 17.08
C ILE A 1065 18.82 -10.87 16.77
N LYS A 1066 18.54 -11.91 17.54
CA LYS A 1066 19.12 -13.24 17.32
C LYS A 1066 18.22 -14.12 16.47
N GLU A 1067 16.92 -14.03 16.74
CA GLU A 1067 15.86 -14.81 16.08
C GLU A 1067 14.54 -14.07 16.24
N PHE A 1068 13.57 -14.34 15.36
CA PHE A 1068 12.24 -13.77 15.44
C PHE A 1068 11.22 -14.68 14.73
N ASP A 1069 9.97 -14.52 15.11
CA ASP A 1069 8.80 -15.22 14.59
C ASP A 1069 7.70 -14.16 14.31
N PRO A 1070 7.42 -13.85 13.04
CA PRO A 1070 6.44 -12.83 12.67
C PRO A 1070 4.99 -13.28 12.92
N ILE A 1071 4.71 -14.58 12.94
CA ILE A 1071 3.37 -15.12 13.11
C ILE A 1071 2.97 -15.10 14.59
N GLU A 1072 3.88 -15.52 15.46
CA GLU A 1072 3.71 -15.46 16.91
C GLU A 1072 4.05 -14.09 17.51
N LYS A 1073 4.45 -13.13 16.67
CA LYS A 1073 4.86 -11.77 17.03
C LYS A 1073 5.99 -11.70 18.09
N GLN A 1074 6.97 -12.59 18.00
CA GLN A 1074 8.03 -12.73 19.01
C GLN A 1074 9.43 -12.48 18.46
N ILE A 1075 10.30 -11.89 19.28
CA ILE A 1075 11.69 -11.56 18.91
C ILE A 1075 12.62 -11.96 20.05
N LEU A 1076 13.68 -12.70 19.75
CA LEU A 1076 14.74 -13.03 20.69
C LEU A 1076 15.87 -12.00 20.60
N LEU A 1077 16.07 -11.25 21.68
CA LEU A 1077 17.15 -10.27 21.80
C LEU A 1077 18.38 -10.87 22.47
N GLY A 1078 19.56 -10.57 21.93
CA GLY A 1078 20.86 -10.82 22.56
C GLY A 1078 21.49 -9.55 23.10
N LYS A 1079 22.06 -9.60 24.31
CA LYS A 1079 22.84 -8.49 24.89
C LYS A 1079 24.12 -8.25 24.07
N LYS A 1080 24.41 -7.00 23.70
CA LYS A 1080 25.71 -6.63 23.11
C LYS A 1080 26.79 -6.59 24.17
N SER A 1081 28.01 -7.02 23.82
CA SER A 1081 29.17 -7.01 24.74
C SER A 1081 29.60 -5.62 25.18
N THR A 1082 29.24 -4.59 24.43
CA THR A 1082 29.52 -3.17 24.72
C THR A 1082 28.52 -2.56 25.71
N THR A 1083 27.43 -3.27 26.06
CA THR A 1083 26.38 -2.76 26.95
C THR A 1083 26.73 -3.09 28.40
N THR A 1084 26.94 -2.07 29.22
CA THR A 1084 27.21 -2.19 30.67
C THR A 1084 25.94 -2.53 31.45
N ASN A 1085 24.80 -1.97 31.06
CA ASN A 1085 23.49 -2.18 31.68
C ASN A 1085 22.94 -3.60 31.44
N ASP A 1086 22.12 -4.12 32.36
CA ASP A 1086 21.34 -5.35 32.18
C ASP A 1086 19.97 -5.09 31.57
N PHE A 1087 19.31 -6.15 31.08
CA PHE A 1087 17.95 -6.06 30.55
C PHE A 1087 17.00 -5.47 31.60
N PRO A 1088 16.06 -4.58 31.23
CA PRO A 1088 15.07 -4.05 32.16
C PRO A 1088 14.32 -5.17 32.89
N ILE A 1089 14.08 -5.03 34.20
CA ILE A 1089 13.27 -5.97 34.96
C ILE A 1089 11.80 -5.91 34.52
N LYS A 1090 11.01 -6.95 34.80
CA LYS A 1090 9.65 -7.13 34.25
C LYS A 1090 8.70 -6.01 34.72
N GLU A 1091 8.95 -5.47 35.90
CA GLU A 1091 8.15 -4.46 36.60
C GLU A 1091 8.23 -3.08 35.92
N ILE A 1092 9.36 -2.77 35.27
CA ILE A 1092 9.58 -1.50 34.54
C ILE A 1092 9.51 -1.66 33.01
N ALA A 1093 9.30 -2.88 32.51
CA ALA A 1093 9.30 -3.18 31.09
C ALA A 1093 8.22 -2.38 30.33
N SER A 1094 7.04 -2.17 30.93
CA SER A 1094 5.95 -1.39 30.32
C SER A 1094 6.28 0.10 30.13
N LEU A 1095 7.28 0.63 30.85
CA LEU A 1095 7.79 2.00 30.71
C LEU A 1095 8.92 2.12 29.69
N CYS A 1096 9.44 0.97 29.22
CA CYS A 1096 10.50 0.92 28.24
C CYS A 1096 9.92 0.85 26.82
N TYR A 1097 10.55 1.57 25.91
CA TYR A 1097 10.32 1.46 24.48
C TYR A 1097 11.61 1.01 23.81
N TRP A 1098 11.47 0.38 22.67
CA TRP A 1098 12.58 -0.06 21.86
C TRP A 1098 12.39 0.37 20.41
N HIS A 1099 13.51 0.56 19.72
CA HIS A 1099 13.55 0.89 18.31
C HIS A 1099 14.81 0.33 17.66
N PHE A 1100 14.79 0.21 16.33
CA PHE A 1100 15.97 -0.11 15.56
C PHE A 1100 16.98 1.05 15.61
N SER A 1101 18.24 0.73 15.88
CA SER A 1101 19.34 1.70 15.96
C SER A 1101 20.50 1.37 15.04
N GLY A 1102 20.46 0.20 14.39
CA GLY A 1102 21.51 -0.28 13.52
C GLY A 1102 21.71 0.58 12.26
N GLU A 1103 22.97 0.65 11.80
CA GLU A 1103 23.35 1.33 10.56
C GLU A 1103 22.58 0.84 9.34
N ARG A 1104 22.30 -0.47 9.28
CA ARG A 1104 21.60 -1.07 8.14
C ARG A 1104 20.18 -0.54 8.02
N TYR A 1105 19.41 -0.60 9.11
CA TYR A 1105 18.04 -0.09 9.16
C TYR A 1105 18.00 1.39 8.79
N ALA A 1106 18.89 2.20 9.35
CA ALA A 1106 18.95 3.63 9.09
C ALA A 1106 19.32 3.99 7.63
N LYS A 1107 20.02 3.10 6.91
CA LYS A 1107 20.41 3.26 5.50
C LYS A 1107 19.46 2.54 4.54
N ALA A 1108 18.46 1.81 5.04
CA ALA A 1108 17.55 1.03 4.22
C ALA A 1108 16.56 1.96 3.50
N ASP A 1109 16.36 1.71 2.20
CA ASP A 1109 15.37 2.41 1.41
C ASP A 1109 14.05 1.65 1.47
N HIS A 1110 13.13 2.13 2.32
CA HIS A 1110 11.87 1.46 2.59
C HIS A 1110 10.80 1.68 1.51
N PHE A 1111 11.05 2.54 0.52
CA PHE A 1111 10.01 3.01 -0.40
C PHE A 1111 10.25 2.65 -1.87
N SER A 1112 11.50 2.40 -2.26
CA SER A 1112 11.80 1.95 -3.63
C SER A 1112 11.48 0.47 -3.83
N PHE A 1113 10.63 0.15 -4.82
CA PHE A 1113 10.37 -1.23 -5.24
C PHE A 1113 9.90 -2.16 -4.09
N MET A 1114 9.24 -1.60 -3.08
CA MET A 1114 8.71 -2.33 -1.93
C MET A 1114 7.19 -2.40 -1.99
N VAL A 1115 6.66 -3.60 -1.76
CA VAL A 1115 5.22 -3.86 -1.67
C VAL A 1115 4.91 -4.64 -0.41
N SER A 1116 3.88 -4.19 0.29
CA SER A 1116 3.30 -4.89 1.43
C SER A 1116 2.02 -5.62 1.02
N VAL A 1117 1.89 -6.86 1.43
CA VAL A 1117 0.65 -7.65 1.34
C VAL A 1117 0.10 -7.84 2.75
N VAL A 1118 -1.12 -7.36 2.97
CA VAL A 1118 -1.82 -7.48 4.26
C VAL A 1118 -2.86 -8.59 4.16
N LEU A 1119 -2.74 -9.61 5.00
CA LEU A 1119 -3.57 -10.82 5.02
C LEU A 1119 -4.25 -11.01 6.38
N ASN A 1120 -5.44 -11.59 6.37
CA ASN A 1120 -6.13 -12.00 7.58
C ASN A 1120 -5.48 -13.28 8.15
N ARG A 1121 -5.09 -13.24 9.43
CA ARG A 1121 -4.49 -14.36 10.16
C ARG A 1121 -5.44 -15.55 10.32
N GLU A 1122 -6.76 -15.37 10.22
CA GLU A 1122 -7.71 -16.48 10.23
C GLU A 1122 -7.51 -17.46 9.07
N LEU A 1123 -6.92 -17.02 7.95
CA LEU A 1123 -6.51 -17.92 6.86
C LEU A 1123 -5.51 -18.99 7.30
N ILE A 1124 -4.88 -18.80 8.47
CA ILE A 1124 -3.85 -19.66 9.02
C ILE A 1124 -4.31 -20.43 10.29
N GLY A 1125 -5.45 -20.10 10.94
CA GLY A 1125 -5.87 -20.70 12.23
C GLY A 1125 -7.15 -21.54 12.13
N SER A 1126 -7.15 -22.86 12.42
CA SER A 1126 -7.31 -23.42 13.78
C SER A 1126 -6.79 -24.88 13.95
N ARG A 1127 -5.94 -25.38 13.04
CA ARG A 1127 -5.51 -26.81 12.99
C ARG A 1127 -4.00 -26.99 13.22
N GLU A 1128 -3.59 -28.25 13.40
CA GLU A 1128 -2.19 -28.72 13.34
C GLU A 1128 -1.56 -28.45 11.96
N VAL A 1129 -1.23 -27.19 11.67
CA VAL A 1129 -0.56 -26.75 10.43
C VAL A 1129 0.82 -26.22 10.78
N ASP A 1130 1.82 -26.62 10.01
CA ASP A 1130 3.17 -26.08 10.07
C ASP A 1130 3.16 -24.67 9.46
N LEU A 1131 3.14 -23.66 10.33
CA LEU A 1131 3.00 -22.25 10.00
C LEU A 1131 4.12 -21.75 9.08
N ASP A 1132 5.36 -22.18 9.33
CA ASP A 1132 6.53 -21.82 8.53
C ASP A 1132 6.41 -22.30 7.08
N LYS A 1133 5.90 -23.53 6.89
CA LYS A 1133 5.66 -24.07 5.55
C LYS A 1133 4.54 -23.33 4.82
N LEU A 1134 3.48 -22.96 5.53
CA LEU A 1134 2.37 -22.20 4.93
C LEU A 1134 2.83 -20.81 4.51
N GLU A 1135 3.51 -20.07 5.38
CA GLU A 1135 4.05 -18.76 5.06
C GLU A 1135 5.02 -18.83 3.87
N SER A 1136 5.90 -19.84 3.86
CA SER A 1136 6.83 -20.07 2.75
C SER A 1136 6.10 -20.32 1.43
N TRP A 1137 5.00 -21.08 1.45
CA TRP A 1137 4.17 -21.31 0.26
C TRP A 1137 3.46 -20.03 -0.20
N VAL A 1138 2.79 -19.30 0.70
CA VAL A 1138 2.10 -18.03 0.38
C VAL A 1138 3.10 -17.04 -0.24
N LYS A 1139 4.27 -16.89 0.38
CA LYS A 1139 5.33 -16.02 -0.10
C LYS A 1139 5.81 -16.43 -1.50
N ALA A 1140 5.99 -17.73 -1.75
CA ALA A 1140 6.41 -18.24 -3.05
C ALA A 1140 5.37 -17.97 -4.15
N GLU A 1141 4.07 -18.17 -3.88
CA GLU A 1141 3.00 -17.92 -4.84
C GLU A 1141 2.87 -16.42 -5.18
N ILE A 1142 2.99 -15.54 -4.19
CA ILE A 1142 2.96 -14.09 -4.42
C ILE A 1142 4.21 -13.66 -5.22
N LEU A 1143 5.40 -14.12 -4.83
CA LEU A 1143 6.65 -13.78 -5.52
C LEU A 1143 6.68 -14.29 -6.97
N ALA A 1144 6.01 -15.41 -7.28
CA ALA A 1144 5.89 -15.90 -8.65
C ALA A 1144 5.13 -14.93 -9.58
N GLU A 1145 4.30 -14.05 -9.01
CA GLU A 1145 3.49 -13.08 -9.76
C GLU A 1145 4.12 -11.68 -9.80
N LEU A 1146 5.03 -11.38 -8.87
CA LEU A 1146 5.75 -10.10 -8.77
C LEU A 1146 6.97 -10.04 -9.71
N PRO A 1147 7.30 -8.86 -10.27
CA PRO A 1147 8.56 -8.66 -10.98
C PRO A 1147 9.77 -8.89 -10.07
N ALA A 1148 10.85 -9.45 -10.62
CA ALA A 1148 12.04 -9.85 -9.84
C ALA A 1148 12.74 -8.70 -9.08
N HIS A 1149 12.54 -7.44 -9.48
CA HIS A 1149 13.12 -6.28 -8.81
C HIS A 1149 12.25 -5.74 -7.66
N ILE A 1150 11.03 -6.27 -7.48
CA ILE A 1150 10.10 -5.88 -6.42
C ILE A 1150 10.32 -6.78 -5.21
N SER A 1151 10.40 -6.16 -4.04
CA SER A 1151 10.51 -6.82 -2.75
C SER A 1151 9.16 -6.88 -2.06
N LEU A 1152 8.91 -7.98 -1.36
CA LEU A 1152 7.64 -8.29 -0.70
C LEU A 1152 7.80 -8.31 0.82
N VAL A 1153 6.90 -7.63 1.51
CA VAL A 1153 6.66 -7.76 2.95
C VAL A 1153 5.24 -8.30 3.14
N ILE A 1154 5.07 -9.26 4.04
CA ILE A 1154 3.76 -9.83 4.37
C ILE A 1154 3.40 -9.41 5.80
N HIS A 1155 2.18 -8.94 5.99
CA HIS A 1155 1.62 -8.54 7.28
C HIS A 1155 0.40 -9.41 7.59
N TRP A 1156 0.47 -10.17 8.67
CA TRP A 1156 -0.65 -10.98 9.16
C TRP A 1156 -1.38 -10.24 10.28
N LEU A 1157 -2.60 -9.81 10.02
CA LEU A 1157 -3.44 -9.08 10.99
C LEU A 1157 -4.47 -10.00 11.61
N SER A 1158 -4.83 -9.78 12.88
CA SER A 1158 -6.02 -10.42 13.45
C SER A 1158 -7.27 -9.99 12.67
N PRO A 1159 -8.35 -10.77 12.67
CA PRO A 1159 -9.57 -10.43 11.92
C PRO A 1159 -10.09 -9.02 12.23
N GLU A 1160 -10.13 -8.62 13.50
CA GLU A 1160 -10.53 -7.26 13.92
C GLU A 1160 -9.63 -6.15 13.33
N HIS A 1161 -8.31 -6.34 13.40
CA HIS A 1161 -7.35 -5.38 12.82
C HIS A 1161 -7.40 -5.37 11.29
N PHE A 1162 -7.67 -6.52 10.67
CA PHE A 1162 -7.83 -6.63 9.23
C PHE A 1162 -9.08 -5.88 8.74
N GLU A 1163 -10.22 -6.01 9.42
CA GLU A 1163 -11.45 -5.25 9.11
C GLU A 1163 -11.26 -3.74 9.29
N LYS A 1164 -10.57 -3.33 10.37
CA LYS A 1164 -10.21 -1.93 10.59
C LYS A 1164 -9.33 -1.40 9.45
N PHE A 1165 -8.30 -2.17 9.06
CA PHE A 1165 -7.43 -1.82 7.95
C PHE A 1165 -8.20 -1.73 6.63
N ALA A 1166 -9.12 -2.67 6.36
CA ALA A 1166 -9.97 -2.71 5.19
C ALA A 1166 -10.82 -1.42 5.03
N SER A 1167 -11.42 -0.96 6.12
CA SER A 1167 -12.19 0.28 6.17
C SER A 1167 -11.32 1.51 5.91
N ILE A 1168 -10.15 1.60 6.55
CA ILE A 1168 -9.15 2.66 6.34
C ILE A 1168 -8.70 2.69 4.88
N TYR A 1169 -8.37 1.52 4.31
CA TYR A 1169 -7.91 1.37 2.93
C TYR A 1169 -8.99 1.82 1.94
N LYS A 1170 -10.25 1.43 2.13
CA LYS A 1170 -11.37 1.87 1.30
C LYS A 1170 -11.53 3.39 1.31
N HIS A 1171 -11.50 4.00 2.49
CA HIS A 1171 -11.65 5.45 2.60
C HIS A 1171 -10.46 6.20 1.96
N TRP A 1172 -9.24 5.68 2.16
CA TRP A 1172 -8.02 6.21 1.56
C TRP A 1172 -8.09 6.15 0.02
N GLN A 1173 -8.41 5.00 -0.56
CA GLN A 1173 -8.50 4.83 -2.01
C GLN A 1173 -9.62 5.65 -2.64
N ASN A 1174 -10.81 5.69 -2.02
CA ASN A 1174 -11.93 6.48 -2.52
C ASN A 1174 -11.65 7.99 -2.50
N SER A 1175 -10.76 8.44 -1.62
CA SER A 1175 -10.31 9.84 -1.54
C SER A 1175 -9.18 10.16 -2.53
N GLY A 1176 -8.76 9.22 -3.38
CA GLY A 1176 -7.66 9.39 -4.33
C GLY A 1176 -6.28 9.07 -3.76
N ALA A 1177 -6.21 8.31 -2.66
CA ALA A 1177 -5.00 7.91 -1.95
C ALA A 1177 -4.10 9.06 -1.43
N PRO A 1178 -4.67 10.12 -0.79
CA PRO A 1178 -3.89 11.24 -0.26
C PRO A 1178 -3.02 10.82 0.95
N LEU A 1179 -1.86 11.46 1.13
CA LEU A 1179 -1.04 11.35 2.34
C LEU A 1179 -1.58 12.21 3.50
N GLY A 1180 -2.76 11.84 4.02
CA GLY A 1180 -3.31 12.39 5.26
C GLY A 1180 -3.44 11.35 6.36
N ASP A 1181 -4.33 11.57 7.33
CA ASP A 1181 -4.46 10.75 8.53
C ASP A 1181 -4.63 9.25 8.21
N GLN A 1182 -5.42 8.91 7.19
CA GLN A 1182 -5.62 7.51 6.77
C GLN A 1182 -4.33 6.86 6.23
N ALA A 1183 -3.53 7.62 5.47
CA ALA A 1183 -2.27 7.13 4.95
C ALA A 1183 -1.21 6.99 6.06
N TYR A 1184 -1.21 7.88 7.07
CA TYR A 1184 -0.36 7.71 8.25
C TYR A 1184 -0.75 6.49 9.07
N LYS A 1185 -2.06 6.19 9.21
CA LYS A 1185 -2.52 4.94 9.81
C LYS A 1185 -2.05 3.72 9.01
N ILE A 1186 -2.10 3.77 7.68
CA ILE A 1186 -1.54 2.71 6.82
C ILE A 1186 -0.01 2.60 7.04
N LEU A 1187 0.74 3.71 7.03
CA LEU A 1187 2.18 3.72 7.31
C LEU A 1187 2.51 3.08 8.66
N GLU A 1188 1.71 3.35 9.68
CA GLU A 1188 1.85 2.79 11.03
C GLU A 1188 1.54 1.29 11.05
N THR A 1189 0.44 0.86 10.41
CA THR A 1189 0.10 -0.56 10.25
C THR A 1189 1.19 -1.33 9.51
N LEU A 1190 1.79 -0.73 8.49
CA LEU A 1190 2.90 -1.32 7.74
C LEU A 1190 4.26 -1.17 8.44
N THR A 1191 4.30 -0.52 9.62
CA THR A 1191 5.50 -0.23 10.43
C THR A 1191 6.59 0.57 9.70
N LEU A 1192 6.19 1.40 8.74
CA LEU A 1192 7.09 2.27 7.96
C LEU A 1192 7.40 3.58 8.67
N GLY A 1193 6.46 4.05 9.50
CA GLY A 1193 6.58 5.26 10.31
C GLY A 1193 5.22 5.78 10.75
N LYS A 1194 5.24 6.87 11.52
CA LYS A 1194 4.06 7.51 12.10
C LYS A 1194 4.04 9.01 11.86
N GLN A 1195 2.86 9.61 12.04
CA GLN A 1195 2.67 11.05 11.92
C GLN A 1195 3.48 11.79 13.01
N PRO A 1196 4.21 12.87 12.64
CA PRO A 1196 4.80 13.80 13.62
C PRO A 1196 3.71 14.45 14.49
N ALA A 1197 3.98 14.59 15.79
CA ALA A 1197 3.02 15.20 16.72
C ALA A 1197 2.99 16.73 16.58
N THR A 1198 1.79 17.30 16.65
CA THR A 1198 1.53 18.75 16.70
C THR A 1198 2.28 19.38 17.87
N SER A 1199 3.06 20.42 17.61
CA SER A 1199 3.92 21.08 18.60
C SER A 1199 3.28 22.38 19.11
N ILE A 1200 3.35 22.58 20.42
CA ILE A 1200 2.96 23.81 21.11
C ILE A 1200 4.23 24.38 21.75
N ASP A 1201 4.74 25.46 21.18
CA ASP A 1201 5.90 26.17 21.74
C ASP A 1201 5.38 27.37 22.55
N THR A 1202 5.77 27.44 23.83
CA THR A 1202 5.40 28.54 24.73
C THR A 1202 6.60 29.48 24.82
N ILE A 1203 6.45 30.72 24.33
CA ILE A 1203 7.46 31.76 24.51
C ILE A 1203 7.03 32.60 25.70
N THR A 1204 7.78 32.51 26.81
CA THR A 1204 7.65 33.45 27.93
C THR A 1204 8.44 34.70 27.59
N ASP A 1205 7.73 35.79 27.30
CA ASP A 1205 8.34 37.11 27.13
C ASP A 1205 8.87 37.59 28.49
N TYR A 1206 10.14 37.31 28.78
CA TYR A 1206 10.90 38.02 29.80
C TYR A 1206 11.38 39.35 29.21
N THR A 1207 10.51 40.35 29.17
CA THR A 1207 10.96 41.75 29.08
C THR A 1207 11.59 42.13 30.42
N ILE A 1208 12.92 42.01 30.48
CA ILE A 1208 13.72 42.78 31.44
C ILE A 1208 13.67 44.23 30.95
N ASP A 1209 12.76 45.01 31.51
CA ASP A 1209 12.87 46.47 31.47
C ASP A 1209 14.15 46.87 32.23
N ALA A 1210 15.20 47.19 31.48
CA ALA A 1210 16.36 47.90 31.95
C ALA A 1210 16.50 49.22 31.18
N GLN A 1211 15.99 50.28 31.83
CA GLN A 1211 16.08 51.73 31.55
C GLN A 1211 15.26 52.34 30.42
#